data_AF-A0A813XJG2-F1
#
_entry.id   AF-A0A813XJG2-F1
#
_cell.length_a   1.000
_cell.length_b   1.000
_cell.length_c   1.000
_cell.angle_alpha   90.00
_cell.angle_beta   90.00
_cell.angle_gamma   90.00
#
_symmetry.space_group_name_H-M   'P 1'
#
loop_
_entity.id
_entity.type
_entity.pdbx_description
1 polymer ?
#
loop_
_entity_poly.entity_id
_entity_poly.type
_entity_poly.pdbx_seq_one_letter_code
_entity_poly.pdbx_strand_id
1 'polypeptide(L)'
;MSEVSLKLCEAESCARVAATLCGHCKKNVCRRHFNEHADQLVQELNPLADRINALTETLTSFTLTNYKLKLFNQLIQWRDKAIKEIHELYKFKKRKLTLLLDDNEEVFLQQATDHLDGAEILKNETATFINDNDVTFEQLNILKGKINELEDAVNETHTHLVYCDIKPVLIDYESILIHSTGNNYMNGGTLLCADYQMRLNDFYGRSRQKWNLIYKASKNGFRAQDFHLCSDNKGPTITIIQSENNNCLFGGYTAKPWTSDNKYRSDPRAFLFTLKNPYGIHPTKFLCKRTGINAIGHAAATGPYFGGVVENETHFIDIQVSDASNHNDLSTSSFPASYIDTTGKGNKLFAGDSNFMVKDIEVYGCVVIIFADIKTMMLCRKIIRNSRMEYQQVALIVLLTIISINASHYRGGSLSWSIHDDSTNGSSSTVVVRITQRHSYRKTYSVNTYCDQTTIANNNVIGDGNVICLGNCSGYSINGTYYIIPTFDTNVPCTDYSDEFDYSSGEGSVDVIVPKDTRFTYAVQSCCWISLLHGGSDWSLALVVDTHQRRNGKYNNSPKTSSSPVVQVQIGQTHVIPIPMADSDGDALRCRWGQNLIECGGICDPKGILQQFPCQLSYEATTLGYEGVALVIEDYDPVTNETYSSIPLQF
;
A
#
# COMPACT_ATOMS: atom_id res chain seq x y z
N MET A 1 -25.56 -50.03 80.27
CA MET A 1 -25.06 -49.94 78.88
C MET A 1 -25.91 -48.89 78.18
N SER A 2 -25.27 -47.83 77.69
CA SER A 2 -25.90 -46.60 77.19
C SER A 2 -26.99 -46.85 76.15
N GLU A 3 -28.17 -46.25 76.34
CA GLU A 3 -29.22 -46.15 75.33
C GLU A 3 -28.65 -45.55 74.04
N VAL A 4 -28.50 -46.38 73.00
CA VAL A 4 -28.15 -45.90 71.67
C VAL A 4 -29.39 -45.25 71.09
N SER A 5 -29.50 -43.93 71.28
CA SER A 5 -30.52 -43.10 70.64
C SER A 5 -30.34 -43.15 69.12
N LEU A 6 -31.15 -43.96 68.44
CA LEU A 6 -31.22 -44.00 66.99
C LEU A 6 -31.89 -42.71 66.50
N LYS A 7 -31.12 -41.83 65.86
CA LYS A 7 -31.67 -40.60 65.26
C LYS A 7 -32.68 -40.96 64.18
N LEU A 8 -33.85 -40.33 64.21
CA LEU A 8 -34.90 -40.51 63.21
C LEU A 8 -34.65 -39.63 61.98
N CYS A 9 -35.20 -40.03 60.84
CA CYS A 9 -35.17 -39.25 59.61
C CYS A 9 -35.99 -37.97 59.78
N GLU A 10 -35.37 -36.82 59.53
CA GLU A 10 -35.96 -35.48 59.68
C GLU A 10 -36.73 -35.01 58.42
N ALA A 11 -37.13 -35.96 57.57
CA ALA A 11 -37.97 -35.71 56.40
C ALA A 11 -39.45 -35.81 56.81
N GLU A 12 -40.32 -34.97 56.23
CA GLU A 12 -41.74 -34.95 56.58
C GLU A 12 -42.36 -36.34 56.46
N SER A 13 -43.10 -36.74 57.50
CA SER A 13 -43.82 -38.02 57.54
C SER A 13 -42.94 -39.28 57.44
N CYS A 14 -41.65 -39.21 57.78
CA CYS A 14 -40.75 -40.36 57.76
C CYS A 14 -40.46 -40.94 59.15
N ALA A 15 -40.90 -42.17 59.41
CA ALA A 15 -40.62 -42.88 60.68
C ALA A 15 -39.33 -43.75 60.64
N ARG A 16 -38.50 -43.65 59.60
CA ARG A 16 -37.30 -44.49 59.44
C ARG A 16 -36.13 -43.92 60.24
N VAL A 17 -35.22 -44.79 60.68
CA VAL A 17 -33.95 -44.38 61.28
C VAL A 17 -33.07 -43.67 60.24
N ALA A 18 -32.44 -42.57 60.63
CA ALA A 18 -31.51 -41.84 59.80
C ALA A 18 -30.26 -42.69 59.54
N ALA A 19 -29.83 -42.72 58.29
CA ALA A 19 -28.66 -43.47 57.85
C ALA A 19 -27.42 -42.57 57.71
N THR A 20 -27.62 -41.27 57.45
CA THR A 20 -26.53 -40.30 57.24
C THR A 20 -27.04 -38.86 57.42
N LEU A 21 -26.12 -37.91 57.53
CA LEU A 21 -26.39 -36.47 57.50
C LEU A 21 -26.27 -35.96 56.06
N CYS A 22 -27.34 -35.41 55.50
CA CYS A 22 -27.31 -34.87 54.14
C CYS A 22 -26.48 -33.58 54.08
N GLY A 23 -25.47 -33.56 53.20
CA GLY A 23 -24.60 -32.38 53.03
C GLY A 23 -25.33 -31.14 52.47
N HIS A 24 -26.42 -31.33 51.72
CA HIS A 24 -27.21 -30.27 51.07
C HIS A 24 -28.14 -29.55 52.06
N CYS A 25 -29.01 -30.29 52.76
CA CYS A 25 -29.99 -29.69 53.70
C CYS A 25 -29.57 -29.73 55.17
N LYS A 26 -28.41 -30.34 55.49
CA LYS A 26 -27.86 -30.51 56.85
C LYS A 26 -28.80 -31.25 57.82
N LYS A 27 -29.71 -32.07 57.30
CA LYS A 27 -30.66 -32.89 58.08
C LYS A 27 -30.26 -34.36 58.12
N ASN A 28 -30.60 -35.05 59.20
CA ASN A 28 -30.41 -36.50 59.33
C ASN A 28 -31.47 -37.22 58.49
N VAL A 29 -31.06 -37.95 57.45
CA VAL A 29 -31.98 -38.56 56.48
C VAL A 29 -31.77 -40.07 56.39
N CYS A 30 -32.85 -40.83 56.16
CA CYS A 30 -32.76 -42.25 55.87
C CYS A 30 -32.29 -42.48 54.42
N ARG A 31 -31.84 -43.69 54.10
CA ARG A 31 -31.30 -44.04 52.77
C ARG A 31 -32.24 -43.71 51.61
N ARG A 32 -33.56 -43.82 51.81
CA ARG A 32 -34.56 -43.47 50.79
C ARG A 32 -34.57 -41.97 50.49
N HIS A 33 -34.71 -41.12 51.51
CA HIS A 33 -34.72 -39.66 51.33
C HIS A 33 -33.36 -39.11 50.90
N PHE A 34 -32.26 -39.78 51.29
CA PHE A 34 -30.93 -39.46 50.75
C PHE A 34 -30.86 -39.69 49.23
N ASN A 35 -31.40 -40.82 48.75
CA ASN A 35 -31.48 -41.08 47.32
C ASN A 35 -32.42 -40.12 46.61
N GLU A 36 -33.57 -39.76 47.20
CA GLU A 36 -34.48 -38.76 46.61
C GLU A 36 -33.82 -37.38 46.50
N HIS A 37 -33.03 -36.95 47.49
CA HIS A 37 -32.23 -35.72 47.40
C HIS A 37 -31.10 -35.84 46.37
N ALA A 38 -30.45 -37.00 46.26
CA ALA A 38 -29.45 -37.25 45.23
C ALA A 38 -30.07 -37.22 43.82
N ASP A 39 -31.27 -37.77 43.66
CA ASP A 39 -32.04 -37.73 42.41
C ASP A 39 -32.47 -36.29 42.07
N GLN A 40 -32.88 -35.49 43.05
CA GLN A 40 -33.17 -34.06 42.87
C GLN A 40 -31.93 -33.27 42.42
N LEU A 41 -30.75 -33.55 43.00
CA LEU A 41 -29.48 -32.94 42.55
C LEU A 41 -29.13 -33.33 41.11
N VAL A 42 -29.36 -34.59 40.73
CA VAL A 42 -29.18 -35.04 39.34
C VAL A 42 -30.19 -34.37 38.40
N GLN A 43 -31.43 -34.15 38.86
CA GLN A 43 -32.43 -33.40 38.10
C GLN A 43 -32.04 -31.92 37.91
N GLU A 44 -31.30 -31.31 38.85
CA GLU A 44 -30.74 -29.96 38.66
C GLU A 44 -29.52 -29.93 37.71
N LEU A 45 -28.78 -31.03 37.59
CA LEU A 45 -27.65 -31.16 36.67
C LEU A 45 -28.07 -31.25 35.20
N ASN A 46 -29.23 -31.86 34.89
CA ASN A 46 -29.69 -32.03 33.51
C ASN A 46 -29.91 -30.68 32.77
N PRO A 47 -30.64 -29.69 33.33
CA PRO A 47 -30.78 -28.37 32.72
C PRO A 47 -29.45 -27.62 32.55
N LEU A 48 -28.47 -27.88 33.43
CA LEU A 48 -27.13 -27.29 33.31
C LEU A 48 -26.35 -27.93 32.16
N ALA A 49 -26.43 -29.24 31.99
CA ALA A 49 -25.86 -29.94 30.84
C ALA A 49 -26.49 -29.46 29.52
N ASP A 50 -27.81 -29.30 29.48
CA ASP A 50 -28.52 -28.76 28.31
C ASP A 50 -28.08 -27.32 28.00
N ARG A 51 -27.93 -26.47 29.03
CA ARG A 51 -27.41 -25.10 28.87
C ARG A 51 -25.97 -25.08 28.37
N ILE A 52 -25.12 -25.99 28.85
CA ILE A 52 -23.73 -26.13 28.38
C ILE A 52 -23.71 -26.59 26.93
N ASN A 53 -24.56 -27.54 26.54
CA ASN A 53 -24.65 -28.01 25.17
C ASN A 53 -25.13 -26.90 24.22
N ALA A 54 -26.18 -26.15 24.60
CA ALA A 54 -26.65 -25.00 23.83
C ALA A 54 -25.60 -23.88 23.71
N LEU A 55 -24.84 -23.61 24.79
CA LEU A 55 -23.70 -22.69 24.76
C LEU A 55 -22.60 -23.21 23.83
N THR A 56 -22.33 -24.51 23.84
CA THR A 56 -21.33 -25.15 23.00
C THR A 56 -21.73 -25.09 21.53
N GLU A 57 -22.99 -25.34 21.18
CA GLU A 57 -23.54 -25.16 19.83
C GLU A 57 -23.46 -23.69 19.38
N THR A 58 -23.76 -22.75 20.27
CA THR A 58 -23.63 -21.30 19.99
C THR A 58 -22.17 -20.90 19.73
N LEU A 59 -21.23 -21.44 20.51
CA LEU A 59 -19.80 -21.15 20.38
C LEU A 59 -19.16 -21.83 19.17
N THR A 60 -19.59 -23.06 18.85
CA THR A 60 -19.12 -23.81 17.67
C THR A 60 -19.66 -23.24 16.36
N SER A 61 -20.87 -22.68 16.37
CA SER A 61 -21.44 -21.95 15.22
C SER A 61 -20.92 -20.51 15.08
N PHE A 62 -20.29 -19.96 16.13
CA PHE A 62 -19.63 -18.66 16.08
C PHE A 62 -18.35 -18.74 15.26
N THR A 63 -18.44 -18.35 13.99
CA THR A 63 -17.28 -18.15 13.14
C THR A 63 -16.96 -16.66 13.04
N LEU A 64 -15.67 -16.32 13.00
CA LEU A 64 -15.21 -14.95 12.74
C LEU A 64 -15.83 -14.40 11.44
N THR A 65 -16.04 -15.27 10.45
CA THR A 65 -16.69 -14.96 9.18
C THR A 65 -18.14 -14.48 9.38
N ASN A 66 -18.94 -15.20 10.16
CA ASN A 66 -20.34 -14.82 10.43
C ASN A 66 -20.44 -13.48 11.17
N TYR A 67 -19.56 -13.27 12.16
CA TYR A 67 -19.51 -12.01 12.90
C TYR A 67 -19.08 -10.83 12.01
N LYS A 68 -18.05 -11.03 11.16
CA LYS A 68 -17.61 -10.05 10.16
C LYS A 68 -18.75 -9.69 9.19
N LEU A 69 -19.47 -10.69 8.68
CA LEU A 69 -20.60 -10.48 7.78
C LEU A 69 -21.72 -9.68 8.45
N LYS A 70 -22.02 -9.96 9.73
CA LYS A 70 -22.99 -9.19 10.51
C LYS A 70 -22.62 -7.71 10.61
N LEU A 71 -21.37 -7.41 10.95
CA LEU A 71 -20.88 -6.02 11.03
C LEU A 71 -20.91 -5.32 9.67
N PHE A 72 -20.51 -6.00 8.61
CA PHE A 72 -20.58 -5.47 7.24
C PHE A 72 -22.01 -5.16 6.82
N ASN A 73 -22.96 -6.03 7.14
CA ASN A 73 -24.37 -5.78 6.86
C ASN A 73 -24.90 -4.56 7.62
N GLN A 74 -24.46 -4.31 8.86
CA GLN A 74 -24.81 -3.09 9.59
C GLN A 74 -24.27 -1.83 8.90
N LEU A 75 -23.02 -1.87 8.42
CA LEU A 75 -22.42 -0.76 7.67
C LEU A 75 -23.15 -0.50 6.34
N ILE A 76 -23.53 -1.57 5.63
CA ILE A 76 -24.32 -1.48 4.39
C ILE A 76 -25.68 -0.82 4.67
N GLN A 77 -26.39 -1.27 5.71
CA GLN A 77 -27.68 -0.70 6.09
C GLN A 77 -27.56 0.78 6.47
N TRP A 78 -26.52 1.15 7.23
CA TRP A 78 -26.25 2.54 7.57
C TRP A 78 -26.01 3.39 6.32
N ARG A 79 -25.14 2.92 5.42
CA ARG A 79 -24.85 3.61 4.15
C ARG A 79 -26.11 3.81 3.32
N ASP A 80 -26.89 2.76 3.12
CA ASP A 80 -28.08 2.80 2.26
C ASP A 80 -29.14 3.74 2.84
N LYS A 81 -29.28 3.77 4.17
CA LYS A 81 -30.14 4.74 4.86
C LYS A 81 -29.66 6.18 4.68
N ALA A 82 -28.36 6.44 4.87
CA ALA A 82 -27.78 7.78 4.71
C ALA A 82 -27.93 8.31 3.27
N ILE A 83 -27.64 7.48 2.27
CA ILE A 83 -27.82 7.83 0.86
C ILE A 83 -29.29 8.17 0.58
N LYS A 84 -30.23 7.38 1.10
CA LYS A 84 -31.67 7.64 0.94
C LYS A 84 -32.06 8.99 1.53
N GLU A 85 -31.62 9.31 2.75
CA GLU A 85 -31.92 10.59 3.41
C GLU A 85 -31.35 11.79 2.62
N ILE A 86 -30.10 11.69 2.15
CA ILE A 86 -29.46 12.72 1.32
C ILE A 86 -30.22 12.91 0.01
N HIS A 87 -30.64 11.81 -0.63
CA HIS A 87 -31.35 11.85 -1.90
C HIS A 87 -32.73 12.51 -1.78
N GLU A 88 -33.46 12.23 -0.70
CA GLU A 88 -34.75 12.89 -0.43
C GLU A 88 -34.59 14.38 -0.11
N LEU A 89 -33.54 14.75 0.64
CA LEU A 89 -33.20 16.16 0.86
C LEU A 89 -32.88 16.88 -0.46
N TYR A 90 -32.08 16.26 -1.34
CA TYR A 90 -31.76 16.79 -2.66
C TYR A 90 -33.03 17.00 -3.49
N LYS A 91 -33.91 16.00 -3.59
CA LYS A 91 -35.19 16.13 -4.31
C LYS A 91 -36.03 17.28 -3.79
N PHE A 92 -36.16 17.38 -2.46
CA PHE A 92 -36.92 18.44 -1.81
C PHE A 92 -36.35 19.83 -2.13
N LYS A 93 -35.03 20.00 -1.99
CA LYS A 93 -34.35 21.27 -2.28
C LYS A 93 -34.40 21.64 -3.76
N LYS A 94 -34.22 20.66 -4.66
CA LYS A 94 -34.36 20.86 -6.11
C LYS A 94 -35.76 21.34 -6.47
N ARG A 95 -36.81 20.68 -5.93
CA ARG A 95 -38.19 21.11 -6.16
C ARG A 95 -38.44 22.53 -5.66
N LYS A 96 -37.94 22.86 -4.46
CA LYS A 96 -38.06 24.23 -3.92
C LYS A 96 -37.34 25.25 -4.80
N LEU A 97 -36.14 24.92 -5.29
CA LEU A 97 -35.38 25.79 -6.20
C LEU A 97 -36.12 26.01 -7.52
N THR A 98 -36.67 24.95 -8.12
CA THR A 98 -37.50 25.05 -9.33
C THR A 98 -38.69 25.98 -9.12
N LEU A 99 -39.46 25.80 -8.04
CA LEU A 99 -40.59 26.68 -7.75
C LEU A 99 -40.19 28.15 -7.60
N LEU A 100 -39.08 28.44 -6.91
CA LEU A 100 -38.59 29.80 -6.76
C LEU A 100 -38.09 30.41 -8.08
N LEU A 101 -37.55 29.60 -8.99
CA LEU A 101 -37.15 30.07 -10.32
C LEU A 101 -38.38 30.31 -11.19
N ASP A 102 -39.35 29.40 -11.18
CA ASP A 102 -40.60 29.52 -11.93
C ASP A 102 -41.40 30.76 -11.48
N ASP A 103 -41.52 31.01 -10.16
CA ASP A 103 -42.21 32.19 -9.60
C ASP A 103 -41.55 33.52 -10.01
N ASN A 104 -40.25 33.49 -10.35
CA ASN A 104 -39.47 34.66 -10.74
C ASN A 104 -39.21 34.72 -12.26
N GLU A 105 -39.69 33.77 -13.04
CA GLU A 105 -39.39 33.65 -14.48
C GLU A 105 -39.87 34.89 -15.25
N GLU A 106 -41.08 35.36 -14.97
CA GLU A 106 -41.65 36.54 -15.62
C GLU A 106 -40.85 37.81 -15.30
N VAL A 107 -40.42 37.97 -14.04
CA VAL A 107 -39.60 39.11 -13.59
C VAL A 107 -38.21 39.07 -14.24
N PHE A 108 -37.60 37.89 -14.33
CA PHE A 108 -36.31 37.69 -14.99
C PHE A 108 -36.39 38.02 -16.49
N LEU A 109 -37.42 37.52 -17.19
CA LEU A 109 -37.64 37.78 -18.61
C LEU A 109 -37.89 39.27 -18.88
N GLN A 110 -38.65 39.94 -18.00
CA GLN A 110 -38.88 41.38 -18.12
C GLN A 110 -37.57 42.15 -17.95
N GLN A 111 -36.81 41.91 -16.88
CA GLN A 111 -35.53 42.59 -16.64
C GLN A 111 -34.51 42.31 -17.74
N ALA A 112 -34.45 41.08 -18.25
CA ALA A 112 -33.57 40.74 -19.38
C ALA A 112 -33.95 41.51 -20.65
N THR A 113 -35.25 41.73 -20.88
CA THR A 113 -35.74 42.56 -22.00
C THR A 113 -35.34 44.02 -21.80
N ASP A 114 -35.55 44.58 -20.61
CA ASP A 114 -35.18 45.96 -20.27
C ASP A 114 -33.66 46.20 -20.45
N HIS A 115 -32.83 45.23 -20.04
CA HIS A 115 -31.37 45.28 -20.24
C HIS A 115 -30.97 45.24 -21.71
N LEU A 116 -31.66 44.42 -22.53
CA LEU A 116 -31.42 44.34 -23.97
C LEU A 116 -31.81 45.65 -24.68
N ASP A 117 -32.94 46.25 -24.31
CA ASP A 117 -33.39 47.54 -24.82
C ASP A 117 -32.36 48.63 -24.47
N GLY A 118 -31.87 48.65 -23.22
CA GLY A 118 -30.82 49.56 -22.78
C GLY A 118 -29.51 49.39 -23.55
N ALA A 119 -29.09 48.15 -23.81
CA ALA A 119 -27.91 47.84 -24.61
C ALA A 119 -28.06 48.30 -26.07
N GLU A 120 -29.25 48.18 -26.65
CA GLU A 120 -29.53 48.63 -28.02
C GLU A 120 -29.48 50.16 -28.11
N ILE A 121 -30.02 50.88 -27.13
CA ILE A 121 -29.91 52.35 -27.05
C ILE A 121 -28.44 52.77 -27.01
N LEU A 122 -27.63 52.17 -26.13
CA LEU A 122 -26.20 52.49 -26.02
C LEU A 122 -25.43 52.15 -27.30
N LYS A 123 -25.77 51.04 -27.96
CA LYS A 123 -25.17 50.65 -29.24
C LYS A 123 -25.47 51.68 -30.33
N ASN A 124 -26.71 52.17 -30.39
CA ASN A 124 -27.10 53.19 -31.35
C ASN A 124 -26.44 54.55 -31.05
N GLU A 125 -26.40 54.99 -29.79
CA GLU A 125 -25.66 56.21 -29.37
C GLU A 125 -24.17 56.11 -29.73
N THR A 126 -23.55 54.95 -29.47
CA THR A 126 -22.14 54.72 -29.82
C THR A 126 -21.92 54.76 -31.33
N ALA A 127 -22.83 54.15 -32.11
CA ALA A 127 -22.75 54.16 -33.56
C ALA A 127 -22.92 55.57 -34.15
N THR A 128 -23.76 56.42 -33.56
CA THR A 128 -23.89 57.84 -33.99
C THR A 128 -22.59 58.61 -33.76
N PHE A 129 -21.97 58.48 -32.58
CA PHE A 129 -20.69 59.15 -32.31
C PHE A 129 -19.55 58.65 -33.23
N ILE A 130 -19.56 57.36 -33.58
CA ILE A 130 -18.59 56.80 -34.54
C ILE A 130 -18.81 57.37 -35.95
N ASN A 131 -20.06 57.45 -36.41
CA ASN A 131 -20.40 57.91 -37.75
C ASN A 131 -20.16 59.42 -37.94
N ASP A 132 -20.48 60.23 -36.93
CA ASP A 132 -20.28 61.68 -36.96
C ASP A 132 -18.79 62.07 -36.79
N ASN A 133 -17.97 61.12 -36.32
CA ASN A 133 -16.53 61.26 -36.08
C ASN A 133 -16.16 62.50 -35.22
N ASP A 134 -17.08 62.90 -34.36
CA ASP A 134 -16.99 64.04 -33.44
C ASP A 134 -17.57 63.62 -32.09
N VAL A 135 -16.71 63.55 -31.06
CA VAL A 135 -17.09 63.19 -29.69
C VAL A 135 -16.23 63.94 -28.69
N THR A 136 -16.86 64.52 -27.67
CA THR A 136 -16.15 65.22 -26.58
C THR A 136 -15.79 64.27 -25.44
N PHE A 137 -14.78 64.64 -24.65
CA PHE A 137 -14.35 63.84 -23.48
C PHE A 137 -15.48 63.70 -22.44
N GLU A 138 -16.34 64.70 -22.31
CA GLU A 138 -17.49 64.68 -21.41
C GLU A 138 -18.57 63.71 -21.89
N GLN A 139 -18.90 63.70 -23.19
CA GLN A 139 -19.82 62.73 -23.78
C GLN A 139 -19.30 61.29 -23.66
N LEU A 140 -17.98 61.07 -23.85
CA LEU A 140 -17.36 59.75 -23.69
C LEU A 140 -17.44 59.25 -22.23
N ASN A 141 -17.26 60.14 -21.24
CA ASN A 141 -17.38 59.76 -19.83
C ASN A 141 -18.83 59.46 -19.44
N ILE A 142 -19.80 60.19 -19.99
CA ILE A 142 -21.23 59.88 -19.80
C ILE A 142 -21.55 58.50 -20.37
N LEU A 143 -21.08 58.18 -21.59
CA LEU A 143 -21.30 56.88 -22.21
C LEU A 143 -20.70 55.73 -21.38
N LYS A 144 -19.46 55.90 -20.89
CA LYS A 144 -18.82 54.93 -19.98
C LYS A 144 -19.61 54.75 -18.68
N GLY A 145 -20.13 55.85 -18.12
CA GLY A 145 -20.99 55.80 -16.93
C GLY A 145 -22.24 54.96 -17.16
N LYS A 146 -22.96 55.21 -18.25
CA LYS A 146 -24.16 54.42 -18.62
C LYS A 146 -23.86 52.94 -18.86
N ILE A 147 -22.70 52.62 -19.45
CA ILE A 147 -22.27 51.22 -19.64
C ILE A 147 -22.05 50.55 -18.28
N ASN A 148 -21.33 51.20 -17.36
CA ASN A 148 -21.10 50.65 -16.02
C ASN A 148 -22.43 50.48 -15.25
N GLU A 149 -23.36 51.42 -15.36
CA GLU A 149 -24.69 51.30 -14.75
C GLU A 149 -25.48 50.11 -15.29
N LEU A 150 -25.41 49.84 -16.60
CA LEU A 150 -26.02 48.67 -17.21
C LEU A 150 -25.32 47.38 -16.76
N GLU A 151 -23.99 47.37 -16.70
CA GLU A 151 -23.22 46.23 -16.19
C GLU A 151 -23.57 45.91 -14.73
N ASP A 152 -23.71 46.94 -13.88
CA ASP A 152 -24.12 46.79 -12.48
C ASP A 152 -25.55 46.25 -12.38
N ALA A 153 -26.49 46.78 -13.19
CA ALA A 153 -27.88 46.33 -13.20
C ALA A 153 -28.02 44.86 -13.67
N VAL A 154 -27.23 44.45 -14.67
CA VAL A 154 -27.15 43.05 -15.12
C VAL A 154 -26.63 42.14 -14.00
N ASN A 155 -25.59 42.56 -13.28
CA ASN A 155 -25.03 41.81 -12.15
C ASN A 155 -26.02 41.72 -10.97
N GLU A 156 -26.81 42.77 -10.71
CA GLU A 156 -27.83 42.80 -9.67
C GLU A 156 -28.97 41.81 -9.96
N THR A 157 -29.47 41.76 -11.20
CA THR A 157 -30.48 40.77 -11.63
C THR A 157 -30.03 39.32 -11.38
N HIS A 158 -28.76 39.00 -11.63
CA HIS A 158 -28.22 37.65 -11.41
C HIS A 158 -28.11 37.24 -9.93
N THR A 159 -27.99 38.21 -9.02
CA THR A 159 -27.70 37.95 -7.61
C THR A 159 -28.94 38.05 -6.70
N HIS A 160 -29.94 38.84 -7.07
CA HIS A 160 -31.09 39.15 -6.20
C HIS A 160 -32.32 38.25 -6.39
N LEU A 161 -32.44 37.54 -7.53
CA LEU A 161 -33.64 36.73 -7.81
C LEU A 161 -33.65 35.40 -7.06
N VAL A 162 -32.55 34.65 -7.07
CA VAL A 162 -32.42 33.41 -6.28
C VAL A 162 -30.99 33.21 -5.80
N TYR A 163 -30.79 33.28 -4.48
CA TYR A 163 -29.50 32.98 -3.83
C TYR A 163 -29.45 31.53 -3.34
N CYS A 164 -28.40 30.80 -3.71
CA CYS A 164 -28.17 29.42 -3.28
C CYS A 164 -26.74 29.25 -2.73
N ASP A 165 -26.61 29.08 -1.42
CA ASP A 165 -25.36 28.71 -0.75
C ASP A 165 -25.37 27.21 -0.43
N ILE A 166 -24.59 26.43 -1.17
CA ILE A 166 -24.49 24.98 -0.99
C ILE A 166 -23.23 24.68 -0.17
N LYS A 167 -23.44 24.29 1.09
CA LYS A 167 -22.37 23.83 1.99
C LYS A 167 -22.04 22.36 1.74
N PRO A 168 -20.76 21.94 1.89
CA PRO A 168 -20.39 20.53 1.76
C PRO A 168 -21.01 19.69 2.88
N VAL A 169 -21.33 18.43 2.57
CA VAL A 169 -21.76 17.45 3.58
C VAL A 169 -20.53 16.99 4.35
N LEU A 170 -20.52 17.24 5.65
CA LEU A 170 -19.45 16.82 6.55
C LEU A 170 -19.81 15.49 7.19
N ILE A 171 -19.02 14.45 6.90
CA ILE A 171 -19.12 13.16 7.58
C ILE A 171 -18.23 13.23 8.81
N ASP A 172 -18.85 13.21 9.98
CA ASP A 172 -18.13 13.07 11.24
C ASP A 172 -17.62 11.63 11.37
N TYR A 173 -16.31 11.47 11.54
CA TYR A 173 -15.68 10.16 11.75
C TYR A 173 -16.19 9.47 13.03
N GLU A 174 -16.71 10.23 14.00
CA GLU A 174 -17.35 9.67 15.19
C GLU A 174 -18.74 9.06 14.91
N SER A 175 -19.30 9.26 13.71
CA SER A 175 -20.59 8.65 13.32
C SER A 175 -20.55 7.12 13.28
N ILE A 176 -19.36 6.54 13.09
CA ILE A 176 -19.13 5.10 13.12
C ILE A 176 -17.88 4.82 13.95
N LEU A 177 -18.07 4.31 15.17
CA LEU A 177 -16.97 3.97 16.06
C LEU A 177 -16.49 2.55 15.82
N ILE A 178 -15.34 2.42 15.15
CA ILE A 178 -14.61 1.15 15.03
C ILE A 178 -13.37 1.23 15.91
N HIS A 179 -13.40 0.50 17.02
CA HIS A 179 -12.25 0.41 17.93
C HIS A 179 -11.74 -1.04 17.97
N SER A 180 -10.42 -1.18 18.01
CA SER A 180 -9.75 -2.45 18.30
C SER A 180 -8.83 -2.22 19.48
N THR A 181 -8.92 -3.09 20.49
CA THR A 181 -8.02 -3.05 21.66
C THR A 181 -6.59 -3.48 21.33
N GLY A 182 -6.33 -4.00 20.11
CA GLY A 182 -5.06 -4.65 19.74
C GLY A 182 -4.23 -3.98 18.65
N ASN A 183 -4.72 -2.94 17.95
CA ASN A 183 -4.01 -2.35 16.81
C ASN A 183 -3.75 -0.85 17.02
N ASN A 184 -2.64 -0.53 17.69
CA ASN A 184 -2.07 0.81 17.68
C ASN A 184 -0.97 0.86 16.62
N TYR A 185 -1.18 1.64 15.56
CA TYR A 185 -0.20 1.80 14.47
C TYR A 185 0.75 2.95 14.76
N MET A 186 0.34 3.95 15.54
CA MET A 186 1.13 5.13 15.89
C MET A 186 1.32 5.17 17.41
N ASN A 187 2.38 4.54 17.91
CA ASN A 187 2.57 4.39 19.35
C ASN A 187 3.08 5.67 20.01
N GLY A 188 2.46 6.03 21.14
CA GLY A 188 2.97 7.04 22.08
C GLY A 188 2.44 8.46 21.90
N GLY A 189 1.73 8.77 20.80
CA GLY A 189 1.13 10.08 20.61
C GLY A 189 -0.36 10.15 20.97
N THR A 190 -0.92 11.36 20.86
CA THR A 190 -2.27 11.70 21.30
C THR A 190 -3.07 12.48 20.26
N LEU A 191 -2.48 12.86 19.12
CA LEU A 191 -3.19 13.64 18.10
C LEU A 191 -4.06 12.80 17.16
N LEU A 192 -3.81 11.48 17.08
CA LEU A 192 -4.43 10.61 16.08
C LEU A 192 -5.39 9.59 16.70
N CYS A 193 -6.65 9.59 16.24
CA CYS A 193 -7.58 8.49 16.45
C CYS A 193 -7.22 7.28 15.54
N ALA A 194 -7.79 6.10 15.83
CA ALA A 194 -7.48 4.86 15.09
C ALA A 194 -7.71 4.98 13.58
N ASP A 195 -8.78 5.67 13.16
CA ASP A 195 -9.10 5.86 11.73
C ASP A 195 -8.06 6.70 11.01
N TYR A 196 -7.57 7.78 11.64
CA TYR A 196 -6.48 8.58 11.07
C TYR A 196 -5.18 7.80 11.01
N GLN A 197 -4.87 6.96 12.01
CA GLN A 197 -3.70 6.09 11.93
C GLN A 197 -3.78 5.11 10.75
N MET A 198 -4.95 4.49 10.54
CA MET A 198 -5.20 3.62 9.39
C MET A 198 -5.07 4.38 8.07
N ARG A 199 -5.64 5.58 7.99
CA ARG A 199 -5.60 6.39 6.78
C ARG A 199 -4.20 6.85 6.41
N LEU A 200 -3.38 7.20 7.40
CA LEU A 200 -1.97 7.52 7.18
C LEU A 200 -1.18 6.30 6.67
N ASN A 201 -1.49 5.10 7.16
CA ASN A 201 -0.91 3.86 6.65
C ASN A 201 -1.34 3.55 5.20
N ASP A 202 -2.59 3.83 4.84
CA ASP A 202 -3.06 3.74 3.46
C ASP A 202 -2.31 4.73 2.55
N PHE A 203 -2.11 5.98 3.00
CA PHE A 203 -1.33 6.97 2.27
C PHE A 203 0.13 6.55 2.08
N TYR A 204 0.71 5.95 3.12
CA TYR A 204 2.05 5.38 3.06
C TYR A 204 2.14 4.16 2.12
N GLY A 205 1.03 3.45 1.91
CA GLY A 205 0.97 2.24 1.08
C GLY A 205 1.23 0.94 1.84
N ARG A 206 1.21 0.95 3.18
CA ARG A 206 1.32 -0.25 4.02
C ARG A 206 0.35 -0.18 5.19
N SER A 207 -0.81 -0.82 5.05
CA SER A 207 -1.94 -0.78 6.00
C SER A 207 -1.60 -1.19 7.44
N ARG A 208 -0.58 -2.04 7.64
CA ARG A 208 -0.14 -2.53 8.96
C ARG A 208 1.18 -1.95 9.44
N GLN A 209 1.68 -0.89 8.80
CA GLN A 209 2.91 -0.24 9.24
C GLN A 209 2.74 0.26 10.68
N LYS A 210 3.76 0.03 11.53
CA LYS A 210 3.81 0.66 12.84
C LYS A 210 4.83 1.78 12.85
N TRP A 211 4.55 2.75 13.70
CA TRP A 211 5.35 3.93 13.89
C TRP A 211 5.48 4.20 15.37
N ASN A 212 6.62 4.74 15.76
CA ASN A 212 6.91 5.13 17.13
C ASN A 212 7.09 6.63 17.18
N LEU A 213 6.45 7.27 18.14
CA LEU A 213 6.65 8.68 18.43
C LEU A 213 8.13 8.91 18.78
N ILE A 214 8.80 9.75 18.00
CA ILE A 214 10.20 10.15 18.21
C ILE A 214 10.30 11.59 18.71
N TYR A 215 9.32 12.44 18.42
CA TYR A 215 9.25 13.81 18.88
C TYR A 215 7.80 14.21 19.15
N LYS A 216 7.58 14.91 20.27
CA LYS A 216 6.31 15.56 20.57
C LYS A 216 6.57 16.94 21.15
N ALA A 217 6.10 17.99 20.51
CA ALA A 217 6.47 19.36 20.90
C ALA A 217 6.02 19.71 22.32
N SER A 218 4.81 19.33 22.73
CA SER A 218 4.32 19.52 24.10
C SER A 218 5.13 18.76 25.18
N LYS A 219 5.94 17.76 24.80
CA LYS A 219 6.82 17.01 25.70
C LYS A 219 8.28 17.47 25.59
N ASN A 220 8.75 17.76 24.39
CA ASN A 220 10.15 17.98 24.06
C ASN A 220 10.53 19.45 23.92
N GLY A 221 9.54 20.35 23.82
CA GLY A 221 9.72 21.77 23.50
C GLY A 221 9.31 22.09 22.06
N PHE A 222 9.02 23.37 21.80
CA PHE A 222 8.53 23.87 20.49
C PHE A 222 9.61 24.60 19.70
N ARG A 223 10.88 24.54 20.13
CA ARG A 223 11.98 25.20 19.41
C ARG A 223 12.44 24.32 18.25
N ALA A 224 12.95 24.94 17.19
CA ALA A 224 13.55 24.25 16.06
C ALA A 224 14.63 23.25 16.50
N GLN A 225 15.43 23.66 17.51
CA GLN A 225 16.44 22.82 18.12
C GLN A 225 15.87 21.53 18.74
N ASP A 226 14.70 21.60 19.40
CA ASP A 226 14.07 20.46 20.05
C ASP A 226 13.61 19.42 19.02
N PHE A 227 13.02 19.89 17.91
CA PHE A 227 12.64 19.05 16.77
C PHE A 227 13.85 18.33 16.20
N HIS A 228 14.94 19.04 15.90
CA HIS A 228 16.13 18.47 15.27
C HIS A 228 16.87 17.50 16.20
N LEU A 229 16.98 17.80 17.49
CA LEU A 229 17.55 16.88 18.48
C LEU A 229 16.84 15.52 18.50
N CYS A 230 15.53 15.51 18.24
CA CYS A 230 14.71 14.31 18.29
C CYS A 230 14.56 13.61 16.92
N SER A 231 14.52 14.37 15.82
CA SER A 231 14.07 13.89 14.50
C SER A 231 15.19 13.69 13.49
N ASP A 232 16.34 14.34 13.68
CA ASP A 232 17.47 14.19 12.75
C ASP A 232 18.03 12.77 12.75
N ASN A 233 18.40 12.31 11.55
CA ASN A 233 18.99 11.01 11.29
C ASN A 233 18.11 9.80 11.72
N LYS A 234 16.79 9.98 11.89
CA LYS A 234 15.86 8.91 12.30
C LYS A 234 15.26 8.09 11.14
N GLY A 235 15.65 8.39 9.89
CA GLY A 235 15.14 7.71 8.70
C GLY A 235 13.77 8.25 8.26
N PRO A 236 12.90 7.43 7.65
CA PRO A 236 11.57 7.85 7.22
C PRO A 236 10.68 8.27 8.38
N THR A 237 9.99 9.39 8.24
CA THR A 237 9.14 9.97 9.29
C THR A 237 7.79 10.45 8.74
N ILE A 238 6.76 10.33 9.56
CA ILE A 238 5.48 11.03 9.41
C ILE A 238 5.42 12.14 10.45
N THR A 239 5.23 13.38 10.00
CA THR A 239 5.05 14.55 10.85
C THR A 239 3.58 14.95 10.87
N ILE A 240 2.98 15.03 12.05
CA ILE A 240 1.63 15.54 12.30
C ILE A 240 1.74 16.90 12.99
N ILE A 241 1.00 17.88 12.48
CA ILE A 241 0.92 19.24 13.02
C ILE A 241 -0.55 19.49 13.39
N GLN A 242 -0.77 20.02 14.60
CA GLN A 242 -2.07 20.53 15.03
C GLN A 242 -2.05 22.06 15.08
N SER A 243 -2.96 22.72 14.37
CA SER A 243 -3.12 24.19 14.48
C SER A 243 -3.92 24.60 15.72
N GLU A 244 -3.61 25.77 16.29
CA GLU A 244 -4.29 26.28 17.49
C GLU A 244 -5.74 26.69 17.20
N ASN A 245 -5.96 27.54 16.19
CA ASN A 245 -7.26 28.22 16.00
C ASN A 245 -8.41 27.28 15.60
N ASN A 246 -8.14 26.19 14.88
CA ASN A 246 -9.18 25.31 14.33
C ASN A 246 -8.96 23.82 14.67
N ASN A 247 -7.91 23.49 15.43
CA ASN A 247 -7.48 22.12 15.70
C ASN A 247 -7.37 21.29 14.41
N CYS A 248 -6.92 21.91 13.31
CA CYS A 248 -6.71 21.21 12.04
C CYS A 248 -5.51 20.27 12.19
N LEU A 249 -5.59 19.11 11.54
CA LEU A 249 -4.56 18.08 11.58
C LEU A 249 -4.06 17.86 10.16
N PHE A 250 -2.78 18.12 9.95
CA PHE A 250 -2.13 18.02 8.64
C PHE A 250 -0.64 17.77 8.82
N GLY A 251 0.09 17.59 7.73
CA GLY A 251 1.54 17.44 7.78
C GLY A 251 2.08 16.73 6.57
N GLY A 252 3.19 16.03 6.75
CA GLY A 252 3.92 15.41 5.64
C GLY A 252 4.65 14.14 6.04
N TYR A 253 4.87 13.30 5.04
CA TYR A 253 5.75 12.14 5.10
C TYR A 253 7.01 12.42 4.31
N THR A 254 8.13 11.92 4.83
CA THR A 254 9.37 11.79 4.09
C THR A 254 10.02 10.43 4.27
N ALA A 255 10.64 9.95 3.20
CA ALA A 255 11.56 8.83 3.19
C ALA A 255 13.01 9.19 3.55
N LYS A 256 13.37 10.47 3.53
CA LYS A 256 14.72 10.96 3.78
C LYS A 256 14.89 11.35 5.25
N PRO A 257 16.05 11.06 5.86
CA PRO A 257 16.35 11.53 7.21
C PRO A 257 16.58 13.04 7.22
N TRP A 258 16.08 13.74 8.25
CA TRP A 258 16.41 15.15 8.52
C TRP A 258 17.88 15.30 8.94
N THR A 259 18.53 16.43 8.58
CA THR A 259 19.98 16.64 8.83
C THR A 259 20.40 18.08 9.18
N SER A 260 19.46 19.02 9.34
CA SER A 260 19.71 20.46 9.65
C SER A 260 20.82 21.16 8.85
N ASP A 261 21.12 20.77 7.62
CA ASP A 261 22.27 21.27 6.87
C ASP A 261 21.95 22.49 5.97
N ASN A 262 20.78 23.10 6.17
CA ASN A 262 20.26 24.25 5.43
C ASN A 262 20.16 24.04 3.91
N LYS A 263 19.84 22.81 3.49
CA LYS A 263 19.69 22.45 2.08
C LYS A 263 18.34 21.83 1.79
N TYR A 264 17.91 21.94 0.54
CA TYR A 264 16.80 21.16 0.02
C TYR A 264 17.21 19.70 -0.21
N ARG A 265 16.24 18.79 -0.15
CA ARG A 265 16.40 17.38 -0.50
C ARG A 265 15.34 16.95 -1.49
N SER A 266 15.80 16.09 -2.39
CA SER A 266 14.90 15.39 -3.28
C SER A 266 14.33 14.14 -2.62
N ASP A 267 13.01 14.02 -2.66
CA ASP A 267 12.29 12.86 -2.18
C ASP A 267 11.02 12.60 -3.01
N PRO A 268 11.12 11.77 -4.08
CA PRO A 268 9.95 11.41 -4.89
C PRO A 268 8.86 10.65 -4.12
N ARG A 269 9.18 10.11 -2.93
CA ARG A 269 8.22 9.40 -2.09
C ARG A 269 7.56 10.31 -1.05
N ALA A 270 8.01 11.56 -0.91
CA ALA A 270 7.41 12.51 0.00
C ALA A 270 5.99 12.86 -0.45
N PHE A 271 5.12 13.06 0.53
CA PHE A 271 3.75 13.52 0.31
C PHE A 271 3.30 14.39 1.47
N LEU A 272 2.46 15.36 1.18
CA LEU A 272 1.70 16.08 2.20
C LEU A 272 0.35 15.40 2.40
N PHE A 273 -0.29 15.70 3.53
CA PHE A 273 -1.66 15.28 3.77
C PHE A 273 -2.41 16.28 4.67
N THR A 274 -3.73 16.24 4.55
CA THR A 274 -4.65 16.78 5.55
C THR A 274 -5.50 15.64 6.10
N LEU A 275 -5.79 15.65 7.40
CA LEU A 275 -6.70 14.73 8.10
C LEU A 275 -7.95 15.47 8.59
N LYS A 276 -7.76 16.71 9.07
CA LYS A 276 -8.81 17.65 9.45
C LYS A 276 -8.42 19.04 8.96
N ASN A 277 -9.32 19.71 8.26
CA ASN A 277 -9.12 21.05 7.70
C ASN A 277 -10.38 21.91 7.85
N PRO A 278 -10.29 23.24 7.70
CA PRO A 278 -11.41 24.17 7.89
C PRO A 278 -12.55 24.00 6.89
N TYR A 279 -12.28 23.35 5.75
CA TYR A 279 -13.25 23.15 4.67
C TYR A 279 -13.97 21.81 4.75
N GLY A 280 -13.61 20.97 5.72
CA GLY A 280 -14.18 19.64 5.89
C GLY A 280 -13.89 18.68 4.73
N ILE A 281 -12.81 18.93 3.98
CA ILE A 281 -12.32 18.02 2.95
C ILE A 281 -11.88 16.73 3.64
N HIS A 282 -12.28 15.58 3.10
CA HIS A 282 -11.86 14.28 3.62
C HIS A 282 -10.33 14.15 3.65
N PRO A 283 -9.77 13.27 4.49
CA PRO A 283 -8.35 12.99 4.51
C PRO A 283 -7.81 12.73 3.12
N THR A 284 -6.87 13.58 2.71
CA THR A 284 -6.35 13.62 1.33
C THR A 284 -4.83 13.65 1.36
N LYS A 285 -4.22 12.92 0.41
CA LYS A 285 -2.78 12.84 0.16
C LYS A 285 -2.42 13.70 -1.05
N PHE A 286 -1.35 14.47 -0.94
CA PHE A 286 -0.84 15.35 -1.99
C PHE A 286 0.58 14.93 -2.38
N LEU A 287 0.76 14.57 -3.65
CA LEU A 287 2.03 14.08 -4.16
C LEU A 287 2.97 15.25 -4.48
N CYS A 288 4.27 15.02 -4.32
CA CYS A 288 5.28 15.96 -4.77
C CYS A 288 5.29 16.03 -6.32
N LYS A 289 5.51 17.23 -6.89
CA LYS A 289 5.61 17.42 -8.35
C LYS A 289 6.78 16.62 -8.93
N ARG A 290 6.65 16.16 -10.18
CA ARG A 290 7.47 15.10 -10.85
C ARG A 290 9.00 15.17 -10.70
N THR A 291 9.60 16.34 -10.51
CA THR A 291 11.04 16.45 -10.32
C THR A 291 11.48 16.07 -8.91
N GLY A 292 10.61 16.28 -7.92
CA GLY A 292 10.88 16.00 -6.51
C GLY A 292 12.09 16.73 -5.94
N ILE A 293 12.67 17.74 -6.63
CA ILE A 293 14.01 18.29 -6.34
C ILE A 293 14.06 19.05 -5.01
N ASN A 294 12.95 19.69 -4.61
CA ASN A 294 12.82 20.45 -3.37
C ASN A 294 11.65 19.96 -2.51
N ALA A 295 11.52 18.64 -2.36
CA ALA A 295 10.42 18.05 -1.59
C ALA A 295 10.47 18.45 -0.10
N ILE A 296 11.67 18.71 0.44
CA ILE A 296 11.92 18.91 1.87
C ILE A 296 13.07 19.90 2.05
N GLY A 297 12.96 20.79 3.03
CA GLY A 297 14.04 21.69 3.45
C GLY A 297 14.63 21.26 4.79
N HIS A 298 15.95 21.30 4.92
CA HIS A 298 16.65 20.92 6.14
C HIS A 298 17.18 22.15 6.88
N ALA A 299 16.36 23.21 6.99
CA ALA A 299 16.75 24.46 7.62
C ALA A 299 16.88 24.30 9.14
N ALA A 300 18.06 24.58 9.69
CA ALA A 300 18.37 24.37 11.12
C ALA A 300 17.59 25.31 12.06
N ALA A 301 17.13 26.45 11.54
CA ALA A 301 16.44 27.49 12.30
C ALA A 301 14.92 27.29 12.37
N THR A 302 14.39 26.24 11.76
CA THR A 302 12.94 25.96 11.72
C THR A 302 12.65 24.52 12.13
N GLY A 303 11.40 24.23 12.50
CA GLY A 303 10.93 22.86 12.69
C GLY A 303 10.74 22.12 11.35
N PRO A 304 9.74 21.23 11.26
CA PRO A 304 9.42 20.54 10.01
C PRO A 304 9.22 21.50 8.84
N TYR A 305 9.84 21.17 7.71
CA TYR A 305 9.83 21.98 6.49
C TYR A 305 9.61 21.07 5.29
N PHE A 306 8.47 21.24 4.62
CA PHE A 306 8.10 20.50 3.41
C PHE A 306 7.87 21.43 2.23
N GLY A 307 8.51 21.10 1.11
CA GLY A 307 8.35 21.80 -0.16
C GLY A 307 9.03 23.16 -0.16
N GLY A 308 9.71 23.54 -1.24
CA GLY A 308 10.30 24.87 -1.34
C GLY A 308 10.64 25.26 -2.76
N VAL A 309 10.19 26.43 -3.17
CA VAL A 309 10.56 27.05 -4.44
C VAL A 309 11.00 28.47 -4.17
N VAL A 310 12.02 28.93 -4.91
CA VAL A 310 12.45 30.33 -4.90
C VAL A 310 12.12 30.92 -6.26
N GLU A 311 11.22 31.90 -6.29
CA GLU A 311 10.84 32.64 -7.48
C GLU A 311 11.07 34.13 -7.22
N ASN A 312 11.85 34.81 -8.07
CA ASN A 312 12.17 36.24 -7.93
C ASN A 312 12.61 36.62 -6.50
N GLU A 313 13.58 35.88 -5.95
CA GLU A 313 14.10 36.05 -4.58
C GLU A 313 13.07 35.81 -3.45
N THR A 314 11.84 35.43 -3.78
CA THR A 314 10.77 35.11 -2.83
C THR A 314 10.71 33.60 -2.60
N HIS A 315 10.69 33.19 -1.34
CA HIS A 315 10.63 31.79 -0.95
C HIS A 315 9.17 31.36 -0.72
N PHE A 316 8.71 30.36 -1.49
CA PHE A 316 7.40 29.74 -1.35
C PHE A 316 7.56 28.34 -0.76
N ILE A 317 6.97 28.11 0.41
CA ILE A 317 7.19 26.91 1.22
C ILE A 317 5.83 26.27 1.49
N ASP A 318 5.61 25.02 1.10
CA ASP A 318 4.28 24.40 1.23
C ASP A 318 3.85 24.30 2.69
N ILE A 319 4.76 23.87 3.57
CA ILE A 319 4.58 23.88 5.04
C ILE A 319 5.92 24.20 5.71
N GLN A 320 5.94 25.22 6.55
CA GLN A 320 7.06 25.54 7.45
C GLN A 320 6.56 25.75 8.86
N VAL A 321 7.19 25.08 9.83
CA VAL A 321 6.96 25.36 11.25
C VAL A 321 8.08 26.25 11.79
N SER A 322 7.74 27.40 12.37
CA SER A 322 8.68 28.37 12.95
C SER A 322 9.30 27.88 14.26
N ASP A 323 10.38 28.53 14.70
CA ASP A 323 10.89 28.39 16.07
C ASP A 323 9.86 28.92 17.08
N ALA A 324 9.72 28.23 18.22
CA ALA A 324 8.76 28.58 19.28
C ALA A 324 7.32 28.73 18.77
N SER A 325 6.91 27.84 17.86
CA SER A 325 5.66 27.91 17.09
C SER A 325 4.37 27.92 17.92
N ASN A 326 4.45 27.68 19.22
CA ASN A 326 3.35 27.77 20.18
C ASN A 326 3.22 29.14 20.85
N HIS A 327 4.03 30.12 20.46
CA HIS A 327 3.98 31.51 20.98
C HIS A 327 3.96 32.56 19.87
N ASN A 328 3.89 32.14 18.61
CA ASN A 328 3.82 33.02 17.45
C ASN A 328 3.05 32.37 16.30
N ASP A 329 2.65 33.19 15.34
CA ASP A 329 1.97 32.81 14.10
C ASP A 329 2.91 32.86 12.88
N LEU A 330 4.21 32.66 13.10
CA LEU A 330 5.23 32.71 12.04
C LEU A 330 5.38 31.39 11.28
N SER A 331 4.63 30.34 11.64
CA SER A 331 4.56 29.12 10.80
C SER A 331 3.72 29.43 9.57
N THR A 332 4.15 28.97 8.40
CA THR A 332 3.57 29.39 7.13
C THR A 332 3.22 28.22 6.22
N SER A 333 2.28 28.49 5.31
CA SER A 333 1.89 27.63 4.21
C SER A 333 1.79 28.49 2.95
N SER A 334 2.50 28.10 1.91
CA SER A 334 2.40 28.62 0.54
C SER A 334 2.01 27.50 -0.43
N PHE A 335 1.36 26.45 0.06
CA PHE A 335 0.85 25.36 -0.76
C PHE A 335 -0.02 25.92 -1.90
N PRO A 336 0.12 25.48 -3.17
CA PRO A 336 0.90 24.33 -3.66
C PRO A 336 2.17 24.71 -4.46
N ALA A 337 3.28 24.95 -3.76
CA ALA A 337 4.57 25.28 -4.36
C ALA A 337 5.23 24.04 -4.98
N SER A 338 5.61 23.05 -4.17
CA SER A 338 6.31 21.81 -4.58
C SER A 338 5.39 20.59 -4.64
N TYR A 339 4.19 20.68 -4.05
CA TYR A 339 3.20 19.60 -4.04
C TYR A 339 2.00 19.95 -4.92
N ILE A 340 1.23 18.94 -5.33
CA ILE A 340 0.07 19.10 -6.22
C ILE A 340 -1.19 19.32 -5.38
N ASP A 341 -1.87 20.45 -5.55
CA ASP A 341 -3.19 20.69 -4.98
C ASP A 341 -4.28 20.07 -5.86
N THR A 342 -5.01 19.11 -5.29
CA THR A 342 -6.18 18.48 -5.93
C THR A 342 -7.50 19.05 -5.42
N THR A 343 -7.47 20.06 -4.54
CA THR A 343 -8.63 20.65 -3.86
C THR A 343 -8.96 22.08 -4.31
N GLY A 344 -7.98 22.78 -4.89
CA GLY A 344 -8.11 24.18 -5.31
C GLY A 344 -8.18 25.18 -4.15
N LYS A 345 -7.76 24.79 -2.95
CA LYS A 345 -7.76 25.66 -1.75
C LYS A 345 -6.43 26.34 -1.51
N GLY A 346 -5.35 25.86 -2.10
CA GLY A 346 -4.01 26.41 -1.96
C GLY A 346 -3.61 26.60 -0.49
N ASN A 347 -3.01 27.75 -0.19
CA ASN A 347 -2.31 27.98 1.07
C ASN A 347 -3.22 27.96 2.30
N LYS A 348 -4.52 28.22 2.11
CA LYS A 348 -5.53 28.18 3.18
C LYS A 348 -5.98 26.76 3.54
N LEU A 349 -5.64 25.74 2.74
CA LEU A 349 -6.12 24.37 2.92
C LEU A 349 -5.88 23.84 4.34
N PHE A 350 -4.68 24.02 4.88
CA PHE A 350 -4.23 23.32 6.08
C PHE A 350 -4.76 23.96 7.37
N ALA A 351 -4.60 25.27 7.53
CA ALA A 351 -4.94 25.98 8.76
C ALA A 351 -6.07 27.02 8.60
N GLY A 352 -6.50 27.30 7.37
CA GLY A 352 -7.50 28.32 7.03
C GLY A 352 -6.90 29.67 6.62
N ASP A 353 -5.61 29.84 6.86
CA ASP A 353 -4.84 31.02 6.53
C ASP A 353 -3.41 30.63 6.13
N SER A 354 -2.67 31.60 5.58
CA SER A 354 -1.27 31.45 5.13
C SER A 354 -0.30 31.34 6.29
N ASN A 355 -0.67 31.90 7.45
CA ASN A 355 0.08 31.89 8.70
C ASN A 355 -0.73 31.14 9.76
N PHE A 356 -0.04 30.42 10.64
CA PHE A 356 -0.70 29.70 11.72
C PHE A 356 0.17 29.54 12.96
N MET A 357 -0.50 29.47 14.10
CA MET A 357 0.09 29.09 15.38
C MET A 357 -0.10 27.59 15.60
N VAL A 358 0.92 26.92 16.16
CA VAL A 358 0.94 25.48 16.35
C VAL A 358 0.59 25.12 17.78
N LYS A 359 -0.39 24.24 17.94
CA LYS A 359 -0.82 23.69 19.22
C LYS A 359 0.06 22.55 19.70
N ASP A 360 0.37 21.61 18.81
CA ASP A 360 1.29 20.51 19.07
C ASP A 360 1.82 19.93 17.75
N ILE A 361 2.94 19.20 17.84
CA ILE A 361 3.58 18.50 16.72
C ILE A 361 3.93 17.11 17.21
N GLU A 362 3.60 16.08 16.42
CA GLU A 362 4.04 14.71 16.68
C GLU A 362 4.76 14.17 15.45
N VAL A 363 6.01 13.73 15.63
CA VAL A 363 6.79 13.08 14.56
C VAL A 363 6.95 11.62 14.94
N TYR A 364 6.62 10.77 13.98
CA TYR A 364 6.68 9.32 14.13
C TYR A 364 7.73 8.74 13.19
N GLY A 365 8.68 8.01 13.77
CA GLY A 365 9.67 7.24 13.03
C GLY A 365 9.10 5.88 12.64
N CYS A 366 9.45 5.41 11.44
CA CYS A 366 9.04 4.10 10.97
C CYS A 366 9.57 2.98 11.88
N VAL A 367 8.68 2.14 12.41
CA VAL A 367 9.05 0.94 13.16
C VAL A 367 9.10 -0.22 12.20
N VAL A 368 10.30 -0.70 11.95
CA VAL A 368 10.46 -2.00 11.30
C VAL A 368 10.14 -3.06 12.36
N ILE A 369 8.88 -3.54 12.40
CA ILE A 369 8.55 -4.72 13.20
C ILE A 369 9.12 -5.93 12.48
N ILE A 370 10.18 -6.48 13.04
CA ILE A 370 10.73 -7.77 12.64
C ILE A 370 9.84 -8.82 13.32
N PHE A 371 8.95 -9.49 12.58
CA PHE A 371 8.37 -10.75 13.05
C PHE A 371 9.50 -11.78 13.03
N ALA A 372 10.19 -11.95 14.16
CA ALA A 372 11.04 -13.11 14.35
C ALA A 372 10.13 -14.35 14.33
N ASP A 373 10.30 -15.23 13.36
CA ASP A 373 9.68 -16.56 13.37
C ASP A 373 10.00 -17.22 14.73
N ILE A 374 9.01 -17.91 15.29
CA ILE A 374 9.12 -18.70 16.53
C ILE A 374 10.33 -19.65 16.45
N LYS A 375 10.68 -20.15 15.24
CA LYS A 375 11.90 -20.93 15.02
C LYS A 375 13.19 -20.14 15.25
N THR A 376 13.26 -18.87 14.84
CA THR A 376 14.44 -17.99 15.02
C THR A 376 14.63 -17.61 16.48
N MET A 377 13.55 -17.36 17.22
CA MET A 377 13.61 -17.15 18.68
C MET A 377 14.03 -18.43 19.43
N MET A 378 13.60 -19.61 18.98
CA MET A 378 14.04 -20.89 19.55
C MET A 378 15.49 -21.22 19.23
N LEU A 379 15.98 -20.89 18.03
CA LEU A 379 17.39 -21.06 17.64
C LEU A 379 18.31 -20.10 18.40
N CYS A 380 17.93 -18.82 18.54
CA CYS A 380 18.65 -17.86 19.38
C CYS A 380 18.67 -18.29 20.85
N ARG A 381 17.56 -18.81 21.40
CA ARG A 381 17.54 -19.42 22.75
C ARG A 381 18.48 -20.62 22.87
N LYS A 382 18.63 -21.42 21.82
CA LYS A 382 19.50 -22.62 21.80
C LYS A 382 20.99 -22.25 21.67
N ILE A 383 21.31 -21.21 20.91
CA ILE A 383 22.67 -20.67 20.72
C ILE A 383 23.13 -19.91 21.98
N ILE A 384 22.29 -19.04 22.55
CA ILE A 384 22.58 -18.31 23.80
C ILE A 384 22.84 -19.26 24.98
N ARG A 385 22.19 -20.44 24.98
CA ARG A 385 22.35 -21.43 26.05
C ARG A 385 23.62 -22.29 25.93
N ASN A 386 24.30 -22.28 24.78
CA ASN A 386 25.42 -23.19 24.49
C ASN A 386 26.78 -22.52 24.16
N SER A 387 26.91 -21.19 24.18
CA SER A 387 28.19 -20.53 23.86
C SER A 387 28.49 -19.33 24.75
N ARG A 388 29.68 -19.32 25.39
CA ARG A 388 30.30 -18.14 26.01
C ARG A 388 30.74 -17.15 24.92
N MET A 389 29.80 -16.47 24.27
CA MET A 389 30.12 -15.42 23.29
C MET A 389 29.97 -14.04 23.91
N GLU A 390 30.91 -13.14 23.60
CA GLU A 390 30.94 -11.77 24.09
C GLU A 390 29.86 -10.91 23.40
N TYR A 391 29.39 -9.87 24.10
CA TYR A 391 28.27 -9.01 23.72
C TYR A 391 28.39 -8.42 22.29
N GLN A 392 29.63 -8.20 21.82
CA GLN A 392 29.91 -7.67 20.48
C GLN A 392 29.60 -8.67 19.35
N GLN A 393 29.76 -9.98 19.59
CA GLN A 393 29.44 -11.02 18.60
C GLN A 393 27.92 -11.24 18.49
N VAL A 394 27.20 -11.09 19.60
CA VAL A 394 25.73 -11.11 19.61
C VAL A 394 25.16 -9.90 18.87
N ALA A 395 25.73 -8.71 19.08
CA ALA A 395 25.35 -7.51 18.36
C ALA A 395 25.61 -7.63 16.85
N LEU A 396 26.71 -8.26 16.43
CA LEU A 396 27.05 -8.48 15.01
C LEU A 396 26.10 -9.47 14.33
N ILE A 397 25.73 -10.57 15.01
CA ILE A 397 24.75 -11.55 14.49
C ILE A 397 23.37 -10.90 14.38
N VAL A 398 22.97 -10.13 15.40
CA VAL A 398 21.72 -9.36 15.37
C VAL A 398 21.75 -8.34 14.21
N LEU A 399 22.86 -7.62 14.01
CA LEU A 399 23.03 -6.68 12.88
C LEU A 399 22.95 -7.37 11.51
N LEU A 400 23.56 -8.55 11.36
CA LEU A 400 23.54 -9.34 10.13
C LEU A 400 22.15 -9.91 9.84
N THR A 401 21.35 -10.21 10.87
CA THR A 401 19.95 -10.64 10.72
C THR A 401 18.94 -9.50 10.52
N ILE A 402 19.31 -8.25 10.81
CA ILE A 402 18.45 -7.05 10.62
C ILE A 402 18.35 -6.64 9.13
N ILE A 403 19.16 -7.20 8.23
CA ILE A 403 19.22 -6.80 6.82
C ILE A 403 18.15 -7.49 5.92
N SER A 404 17.42 -8.51 6.39
CA SER A 404 16.32 -9.11 5.61
C SER A 404 15.00 -8.36 5.82
N ILE A 405 14.81 -7.26 5.06
CA ILE A 405 13.54 -6.55 4.91
C ILE A 405 12.51 -7.55 4.36
N ASN A 406 11.36 -7.72 5.01
CA ASN A 406 10.32 -8.67 4.58
C ASN A 406 9.57 -8.12 3.35
N ALA A 407 10.24 -8.20 2.20
CA ALA A 407 9.80 -7.77 0.89
C ALA A 407 9.08 -8.93 0.20
N SER A 408 7.98 -9.47 0.75
CA SER A 408 7.25 -10.58 0.12
C SER A 408 6.47 -10.10 -1.11
N HIS A 409 7.09 -10.18 -2.30
CA HIS A 409 6.58 -9.57 -3.53
C HIS A 409 6.80 -10.37 -4.79
N TYR A 410 7.71 -11.33 -4.80
CA TYR A 410 8.01 -12.09 -6.00
C TYR A 410 7.02 -13.25 -6.19
N ARG A 411 6.55 -13.43 -7.42
CA ARG A 411 5.59 -14.47 -7.82
C ARG A 411 6.11 -15.39 -8.93
N GLY A 412 7.32 -15.16 -9.42
CA GLY A 412 7.91 -15.97 -10.47
C GLY A 412 8.36 -15.16 -11.68
N GLY A 413 8.83 -15.88 -12.68
CA GLY A 413 9.37 -15.32 -13.90
C GLY A 413 10.22 -16.33 -14.65
N SER A 414 10.71 -15.89 -15.80
CA SER A 414 11.59 -16.67 -16.67
C SER A 414 12.49 -15.76 -17.46
N LEU A 415 13.65 -16.27 -17.85
CA LEU A 415 14.59 -15.57 -18.72
C LEU A 415 14.92 -16.47 -19.91
N SER A 416 15.23 -15.88 -21.06
CA SER A 416 15.72 -16.61 -22.23
C SER A 416 16.63 -15.69 -23.03
N TRP A 417 17.40 -16.27 -23.94
CA TRP A 417 18.34 -15.52 -24.76
C TRP A 417 18.41 -16.05 -26.20
N SER A 418 18.67 -15.16 -27.14
CA SER A 418 18.93 -15.50 -28.53
C SER A 418 20.00 -14.59 -29.12
N ILE A 419 20.77 -15.09 -30.08
CA ILE A 419 21.79 -14.33 -30.78
C ILE A 419 21.21 -13.75 -32.07
N HIS A 420 21.28 -12.43 -32.22
CA HIS A 420 20.76 -11.68 -33.38
C HIS A 420 21.89 -10.89 -34.05
N ASP A 421 22.64 -11.56 -34.93
CA ASP A 421 23.59 -11.03 -35.94
C ASP A 421 24.77 -10.09 -35.53
N ASP A 422 25.86 -10.26 -36.30
CA ASP A 422 27.26 -9.87 -36.04
C ASP A 422 27.66 -8.50 -36.63
N SER A 423 26.71 -7.69 -37.12
CA SER A 423 27.01 -6.78 -38.25
C SER A 423 26.99 -5.25 -38.01
N THR A 424 26.65 -4.74 -36.82
CA THR A 424 26.48 -3.27 -36.68
C THR A 424 27.74 -2.49 -36.29
N ASN A 425 28.84 -3.14 -35.87
CA ASN A 425 30.03 -2.44 -35.39
C ASN A 425 31.37 -2.83 -36.04
N GLY A 426 31.39 -3.70 -37.06
CA GLY A 426 32.63 -4.01 -37.80
C GLY A 426 33.79 -4.59 -36.96
N SER A 427 33.53 -5.05 -35.74
CA SER A 427 34.52 -5.71 -34.88
C SER A 427 34.30 -7.21 -34.92
N SER A 428 35.32 -7.96 -35.34
CA SER A 428 35.27 -9.43 -35.46
C SER A 428 35.14 -10.18 -34.13
N SER A 429 35.12 -9.49 -32.98
CA SER A 429 35.35 -10.07 -31.64
C SER A 429 34.12 -10.11 -30.71
N THR A 430 32.97 -9.56 -31.11
CA THR A 430 31.77 -9.46 -30.26
C THR A 430 30.50 -9.91 -30.98
N VAL A 431 29.45 -10.25 -30.23
CA VAL A 431 28.12 -10.63 -30.73
C VAL A 431 27.02 -9.92 -29.93
N VAL A 432 25.86 -9.69 -30.55
CA VAL A 432 24.67 -9.15 -29.88
C VAL A 432 23.79 -10.29 -29.39
N VAL A 433 23.57 -10.34 -28.08
CA VAL A 433 22.68 -11.28 -27.41
C VAL A 433 21.44 -10.53 -26.95
N ARG A 434 20.27 -10.97 -27.42
CA ARG A 434 18.98 -10.50 -26.92
C ARG A 434 18.58 -11.32 -25.71
N ILE A 435 18.44 -10.68 -24.55
CA ILE A 435 17.89 -11.29 -23.35
C ILE A 435 16.40 -10.94 -23.27
N THR A 436 15.54 -11.95 -23.30
CA THR A 436 14.09 -11.79 -23.06
C THR A 436 13.80 -12.18 -21.62
N GLN A 437 13.09 -11.30 -20.92
CA GLN A 437 12.77 -11.46 -19.51
C GLN A 437 11.27 -11.30 -19.27
N ARG A 438 10.72 -12.20 -18.44
CA ARG A 438 9.35 -12.13 -17.94
C ARG A 438 9.40 -12.20 -16.42
N HIS A 439 8.81 -11.21 -15.76
CA HIS A 439 8.79 -11.12 -14.30
C HIS A 439 7.38 -10.92 -13.80
N SER A 440 7.05 -11.61 -12.70
CA SER A 440 5.76 -11.51 -12.06
C SER A 440 5.93 -11.17 -10.58
N TYR A 441 5.19 -10.15 -10.18
CA TYR A 441 5.24 -9.58 -8.85
C TYR A 441 3.84 -9.50 -8.25
N ARG A 442 3.77 -9.37 -6.95
CA ARG A 442 2.54 -9.06 -6.24
C ARG A 442 2.04 -7.68 -6.64
N LYS A 443 0.81 -7.61 -7.14
CA LYS A 443 0.21 -6.37 -7.66
C LYS A 443 0.17 -5.28 -6.60
N THR A 444 -0.21 -5.65 -5.38
CA THR A 444 -0.38 -4.73 -4.24
C THR A 444 0.92 -4.39 -3.50
N TYR A 445 2.08 -4.84 -3.96
CA TYR A 445 3.34 -4.65 -3.24
C TYR A 445 3.93 -3.24 -3.37
N SER A 446 4.04 -2.72 -4.59
CA SER A 446 4.71 -1.45 -4.88
C SER A 446 4.07 -0.78 -6.09
N VAL A 447 4.16 0.54 -6.16
CA VAL A 447 3.78 1.31 -7.36
C VAL A 447 4.61 0.92 -8.58
N ASN A 448 5.85 0.46 -8.38
CA ASN A 448 6.73 0.00 -9.47
C ASN A 448 6.37 -1.40 -9.98
N THR A 449 5.57 -2.16 -9.24
CA THR A 449 5.11 -3.50 -9.62
C THR A 449 3.60 -3.52 -9.87
N TYR A 450 2.93 -2.38 -9.75
CA TYR A 450 1.50 -2.26 -9.96
C TYR A 450 1.20 -2.23 -11.45
N CYS A 451 0.21 -3.02 -11.86
CA CYS A 451 -0.29 -3.00 -13.22
C CYS A 451 -1.81 -3.13 -13.23
N ASP A 452 -2.45 -2.41 -14.15
CA ASP A 452 -3.87 -2.50 -14.46
C ASP A 452 -4.09 -2.29 -15.96
N GLN A 453 -5.35 -2.24 -16.39
CA GLN A 453 -5.67 -2.04 -17.81
C GLN A 453 -5.07 -0.76 -18.40
N THR A 454 -5.00 0.31 -17.59
CA THR A 454 -4.42 1.60 -18.00
C THR A 454 -2.90 1.50 -18.17
N THR A 455 -2.25 0.74 -17.28
CA THR A 455 -0.80 0.47 -17.31
C THR A 455 -0.42 -0.27 -18.59
N ILE A 456 -1.19 -1.31 -18.97
CA ILE A 456 -1.00 -2.06 -20.21
C ILE A 456 -1.24 -1.17 -21.43
N ALA A 457 -2.36 -0.43 -21.46
CA ALA A 457 -2.71 0.42 -22.61
C ALA A 457 -1.67 1.51 -22.89
N ASN A 458 -1.01 2.02 -21.84
CA ASN A 458 0.03 3.04 -21.95
C ASN A 458 1.44 2.47 -22.11
N ASN A 459 1.59 1.15 -22.16
CA ASN A 459 2.89 0.47 -22.24
C ASN A 459 3.84 0.88 -21.08
N ASN A 460 3.28 1.10 -19.89
CA ASN A 460 4.05 1.43 -18.70
C ASN A 460 4.80 0.19 -18.20
N VAL A 461 6.00 0.43 -17.65
CA VAL A 461 6.90 -0.64 -17.20
C VAL A 461 6.68 -1.00 -15.73
N ILE A 462 6.94 -2.26 -15.40
CA ILE A 462 6.99 -2.78 -14.04
C ILE A 462 8.33 -3.50 -13.79
N GLY A 463 8.85 -3.46 -12.56
CA GLY A 463 10.12 -4.09 -12.20
C GLY A 463 10.57 -3.75 -10.78
N ASP A 464 11.42 -4.61 -10.19
CA ASP A 464 12.01 -4.39 -8.86
C ASP A 464 13.38 -5.07 -8.73
N GLY A 465 14.36 -4.60 -9.50
CA GLY A 465 15.74 -5.09 -9.42
C GLY A 465 16.51 -5.05 -10.74
N ASN A 466 17.66 -5.72 -10.75
CA ASN A 466 18.60 -5.73 -11.86
C ASN A 466 19.02 -7.16 -12.23
N VAL A 467 19.19 -7.39 -13.52
CA VAL A 467 19.89 -8.56 -14.05
C VAL A 467 21.38 -8.31 -13.94
N ILE A 468 22.07 -9.19 -13.22
CA ILE A 468 23.49 -9.09 -12.91
C ILE A 468 24.23 -10.32 -13.42
N CYS A 469 25.49 -10.13 -13.81
CA CYS A 469 26.35 -11.23 -14.18
C CYS A 469 27.00 -11.83 -12.91
N LEU A 470 26.85 -13.14 -12.70
CA LEU A 470 27.33 -13.84 -11.51
C LEU A 470 28.55 -14.74 -11.74
N GLY A 471 28.76 -15.21 -12.98
CA GLY A 471 29.80 -16.19 -13.30
C GLY A 471 30.49 -15.86 -14.62
N ASN A 472 31.82 -15.94 -14.63
CA ASN A 472 32.70 -15.68 -15.80
C ASN A 472 32.54 -14.27 -16.43
N CYS A 473 32.27 -13.26 -15.61
CA CYS A 473 32.02 -11.87 -16.03
C CYS A 473 33.30 -11.05 -16.27
N SER A 474 34.34 -11.66 -16.84
CA SER A 474 35.61 -10.99 -17.08
C SER A 474 35.42 -9.83 -18.07
N GLY A 475 36.09 -8.70 -17.84
CA GLY A 475 36.04 -7.61 -18.80
C GLY A 475 36.82 -7.94 -20.08
N TYR A 476 36.42 -7.31 -21.16
CA TYR A 476 36.93 -7.53 -22.52
C TYR A 476 37.23 -6.21 -23.19
N SER A 477 38.09 -6.20 -24.21
CA SER A 477 38.47 -4.96 -24.88
C SER A 477 38.05 -4.94 -26.35
N ILE A 478 37.43 -3.83 -26.77
CA ILE A 478 37.13 -3.54 -28.17
C ILE A 478 37.95 -2.32 -28.56
N ASN A 479 38.81 -2.43 -29.58
CA ASN A 479 39.62 -1.32 -30.10
C ASN A 479 40.41 -0.55 -29.02
N GLY A 480 40.90 -1.25 -27.99
CA GLY A 480 41.67 -0.66 -26.88
C GLY A 480 40.83 -0.05 -25.75
N THR A 481 39.49 -0.02 -25.87
CA THR A 481 38.58 0.36 -24.79
C THR A 481 38.12 -0.87 -24.01
N TYR A 482 38.21 -0.84 -22.68
CA TYR A 482 37.83 -1.94 -21.80
C TYR A 482 36.33 -1.86 -21.43
N TYR A 483 35.62 -2.98 -21.57
CA TYR A 483 34.20 -3.17 -21.30
C TYR A 483 34.01 -4.29 -20.29
N ILE A 484 32.90 -4.27 -19.57
CA ILE A 484 32.43 -5.36 -18.70
C ILE A 484 31.07 -5.84 -19.21
N ILE A 485 30.72 -7.09 -18.91
CA ILE A 485 29.39 -7.62 -19.25
C ILE A 485 28.33 -6.72 -18.58
N PRO A 486 27.40 -6.12 -19.35
CA PRO A 486 26.51 -5.10 -18.83
C PRO A 486 25.46 -5.68 -17.88
N THR A 487 25.11 -4.92 -16.85
CA THR A 487 23.95 -5.14 -15.99
C THR A 487 22.79 -4.27 -16.49
N PHE A 488 21.56 -4.73 -16.36
CA PHE A 488 20.38 -3.97 -16.81
C PHE A 488 19.18 -4.17 -15.88
N ASP A 489 18.19 -3.30 -16.00
CA ASP A 489 17.01 -3.32 -15.13
C ASP A 489 16.05 -4.48 -15.48
N THR A 490 15.32 -4.95 -14.47
CA THR A 490 14.18 -5.87 -14.64
C THR A 490 12.92 -5.18 -15.15
N ASN A 491 12.99 -3.87 -15.42
CA ASN A 491 11.87 -3.06 -15.89
C ASN A 491 11.39 -3.56 -17.26
N VAL A 492 10.17 -4.07 -17.29
CA VAL A 492 9.53 -4.63 -18.48
C VAL A 492 8.13 -4.05 -18.66
N PRO A 493 7.67 -3.81 -19.90
CA PRO A 493 6.28 -3.45 -20.15
C PRO A 493 5.31 -4.43 -19.47
N CYS A 494 4.30 -3.91 -18.78
CA CYS A 494 3.28 -4.78 -18.23
C CYS A 494 2.45 -5.45 -19.34
N THR A 495 2.26 -6.77 -19.23
CA THR A 495 1.48 -7.57 -20.18
C THR A 495 0.15 -8.06 -19.63
N ASP A 496 0.08 -8.33 -18.32
CA ASP A 496 -1.09 -8.93 -17.69
C ASP A 496 -1.11 -8.71 -16.16
N TYR A 497 -2.30 -8.81 -15.57
CA TYR A 497 -2.49 -8.72 -14.12
C TYR A 497 -3.70 -9.56 -13.69
N SER A 498 -3.78 -9.87 -12.39
CA SER A 498 -4.96 -10.46 -11.76
C SER A 498 -5.23 -9.80 -10.41
N ASP A 499 -6.45 -9.29 -10.24
CA ASP A 499 -6.93 -8.83 -8.94
C ASP A 499 -7.24 -9.98 -7.98
N GLU A 500 -7.79 -11.08 -8.50
CA GLU A 500 -8.14 -12.27 -7.71
C GLU A 500 -6.89 -12.94 -7.12
N PHE A 501 -5.84 -13.08 -7.93
CA PHE A 501 -4.60 -13.72 -7.52
C PHE A 501 -3.52 -12.71 -7.10
N ASP A 502 -3.82 -11.41 -7.08
CA ASP A 502 -2.96 -10.32 -6.64
C ASP A 502 -1.56 -10.35 -7.29
N TYR A 503 -1.52 -10.41 -8.63
CA TYR A 503 -0.27 -10.37 -9.41
C TYR A 503 -0.30 -9.38 -10.56
N SER A 504 0.89 -8.88 -10.91
CA SER A 504 1.21 -8.18 -12.15
C SER A 504 2.34 -8.93 -12.85
N SER A 505 2.28 -9.07 -14.16
CA SER A 505 3.37 -9.62 -14.96
C SER A 505 3.74 -8.67 -16.09
N GLY A 506 5.02 -8.65 -16.43
CA GLY A 506 5.51 -7.91 -17.56
C GLY A 506 6.56 -8.72 -18.32
N GLU A 507 6.75 -8.35 -19.56
CA GLU A 507 7.68 -9.02 -20.46
C GLU A 507 8.36 -8.01 -21.39
N GLY A 508 9.66 -8.17 -21.57
CA GLY A 508 10.46 -7.29 -22.40
C GLY A 508 11.77 -7.93 -22.80
N SER A 509 12.49 -7.28 -23.70
CA SER A 509 13.80 -7.74 -24.17
C SER A 509 14.81 -6.62 -24.17
N VAL A 510 16.08 -6.97 -23.95
CA VAL A 510 17.21 -6.06 -24.02
C VAL A 510 18.33 -6.69 -24.84
N ASP A 511 18.98 -5.89 -25.67
CA ASP A 511 20.12 -6.33 -26.45
C ASP A 511 21.42 -5.95 -25.72
N VAL A 512 22.28 -6.94 -25.50
CA VAL A 512 23.60 -6.76 -24.87
C VAL A 512 24.70 -7.18 -25.84
N ILE A 513 25.78 -6.41 -25.86
CA ILE A 513 26.96 -6.72 -26.67
C ILE A 513 27.94 -7.47 -25.78
N VAL A 514 28.38 -8.65 -26.21
CA VAL A 514 29.29 -9.52 -25.43
C VAL A 514 30.37 -10.13 -26.33
N PRO A 515 31.49 -10.62 -25.78
CA PRO A 515 32.52 -11.30 -26.57
C PRO A 515 32.00 -12.56 -27.28
N LYS A 516 32.64 -12.91 -28.40
CA LYS A 516 32.51 -14.25 -28.98
C LYS A 516 33.26 -15.28 -28.13
N ASP A 517 32.91 -16.56 -28.31
CA ASP A 517 33.58 -17.69 -27.67
C ASP A 517 33.68 -17.54 -26.15
N THR A 518 32.59 -17.07 -25.54
CA THR A 518 32.52 -16.88 -24.09
C THR A 518 31.24 -17.49 -23.53
N ARG A 519 31.36 -17.96 -22.28
CA ARG A 519 30.26 -18.55 -21.53
C ARG A 519 30.17 -17.91 -20.17
N PHE A 520 29.03 -17.31 -19.87
CA PHE A 520 28.80 -16.57 -18.64
C PHE A 520 27.38 -16.76 -18.11
N THR A 521 27.17 -16.39 -16.86
CA THR A 521 25.89 -16.59 -16.17
C THR A 521 25.28 -15.25 -15.81
N TYR A 522 24.11 -14.97 -16.37
CA TYR A 522 23.23 -13.92 -15.87
C TYR A 522 22.31 -14.48 -14.82
N ALA A 523 22.05 -13.70 -13.78
CA ALA A 523 20.96 -13.98 -12.88
C ALA A 523 20.27 -12.70 -12.45
N VAL A 524 19.01 -12.87 -12.09
CA VAL A 524 18.30 -11.88 -11.31
C VAL A 524 18.07 -12.51 -9.95
N GLN A 525 18.54 -11.85 -8.91
CA GLN A 525 18.50 -12.36 -7.54
C GLN A 525 18.00 -11.26 -6.62
N SER A 526 17.02 -11.59 -5.80
CA SER A 526 16.53 -10.68 -4.78
C SER A 526 15.78 -11.45 -3.70
N CYS A 527 15.20 -10.69 -2.78
CA CYS A 527 14.27 -11.17 -1.79
C CYS A 527 13.02 -10.26 -1.85
N CYS A 528 11.80 -10.70 -1.57
CA CYS A 528 11.39 -12.02 -1.12
C CYS A 528 10.25 -12.59 -1.98
N TRP A 529 10.19 -13.92 -2.07
CA TRP A 529 8.96 -14.63 -2.46
C TRP A 529 7.75 -14.17 -1.65
N ILE A 530 6.55 -14.31 -2.23
CA ILE A 530 5.31 -14.27 -1.44
C ILE A 530 5.33 -15.32 -0.31
N SER A 531 4.42 -15.23 0.66
CA SER A 531 4.32 -16.24 1.72
C SER A 531 4.03 -17.63 1.12
N LEU A 532 4.99 -18.54 1.21
CA LEU A 532 4.88 -19.92 0.75
C LEU A 532 4.69 -20.89 1.94
N LEU A 533 4.12 -22.06 1.68
CA LEU A 533 3.98 -23.14 2.65
C LEU A 533 5.34 -23.76 3.01
N HIS A 534 6.22 -23.91 2.02
CA HIS A 534 7.54 -24.53 2.18
C HIS A 534 8.61 -23.79 1.38
N GLY A 535 9.73 -23.46 2.04
CA GLY A 535 10.81 -22.67 1.44
C GLY A 535 10.49 -21.18 1.41
N GLY A 536 11.13 -20.46 0.48
CA GLY A 536 10.97 -19.02 0.30
C GLY A 536 12.08 -18.20 0.96
N SER A 537 11.84 -16.90 1.14
CA SER A 537 12.87 -15.84 1.21
C SER A 537 13.37 -15.48 -0.18
N ASP A 538 14.53 -15.97 -0.60
CA ASP A 538 15.21 -15.44 -1.77
C ASP A 538 14.76 -16.16 -3.04
N TRP A 539 14.83 -15.46 -4.17
CA TRP A 539 14.60 -16.03 -5.49
C TRP A 539 15.82 -15.78 -6.37
N SER A 540 16.02 -16.66 -7.35
CA SER A 540 17.14 -16.57 -8.26
C SER A 540 16.74 -17.12 -9.62
N LEU A 541 16.61 -16.25 -10.62
CA LEU A 541 16.43 -16.65 -12.01
C LEU A 541 17.79 -16.57 -12.70
N ALA A 542 18.48 -17.70 -12.83
CA ALA A 542 19.77 -17.75 -13.52
C ALA A 542 19.66 -18.42 -14.89
N LEU A 543 20.28 -17.81 -15.90
CA LEU A 543 20.44 -18.36 -17.24
C LEU A 543 21.94 -18.38 -17.59
N VAL A 544 22.34 -19.34 -18.42
CA VAL A 544 23.71 -19.43 -18.92
C VAL A 544 23.70 -19.04 -20.39
N VAL A 545 24.44 -17.98 -20.73
CA VAL A 545 24.67 -17.56 -22.11
C VAL A 545 25.96 -18.21 -22.59
N ASP A 546 25.91 -18.82 -23.77
CA ASP A 546 27.08 -19.40 -24.42
C ASP A 546 27.18 -18.89 -25.86
N THR A 547 28.23 -18.13 -26.16
CA THR A 547 28.47 -17.55 -27.48
C THR A 547 29.47 -18.35 -28.31
N HIS A 548 29.80 -19.59 -27.91
CA HIS A 548 30.55 -20.49 -28.80
C HIS A 548 29.67 -20.93 -29.98
N GLN A 549 30.26 -20.94 -31.17
CA GLN A 549 29.60 -21.54 -32.32
C GLN A 549 29.61 -23.06 -32.19
N ARG A 550 28.47 -23.68 -32.53
CA ARG A 550 28.37 -25.13 -32.69
C ARG A 550 29.26 -25.56 -33.87
N ARG A 551 29.53 -26.87 -33.96
CA ARG A 551 30.33 -27.47 -35.07
C ARG A 551 29.78 -27.15 -36.47
N ASN A 552 28.48 -26.83 -36.57
CA ASN A 552 27.82 -26.45 -37.82
C ASN A 552 27.97 -24.96 -38.18
N GLY A 553 28.73 -24.19 -37.40
CA GLY A 553 28.97 -22.76 -37.61
C GLY A 553 27.82 -21.84 -37.17
N LYS A 554 26.76 -22.38 -36.55
CA LYS A 554 25.64 -21.61 -36.00
C LYS A 554 25.79 -21.43 -34.49
N TYR A 555 25.28 -20.32 -33.98
CA TYR A 555 25.11 -20.14 -32.55
C TYR A 555 23.92 -20.93 -32.03
N ASN A 556 23.93 -21.24 -30.73
CA ASN A 556 22.76 -21.73 -30.02
C ASN A 556 21.83 -20.55 -29.66
N ASN A 557 20.53 -20.81 -29.59
CA ASN A 557 19.53 -19.96 -28.96
C ASN A 557 18.85 -20.77 -27.85
N SER A 558 18.61 -20.15 -26.70
CA SER A 558 18.01 -20.89 -25.60
C SER A 558 16.54 -21.22 -25.87
N PRO A 559 15.99 -22.25 -25.20
CA PRO A 559 14.55 -22.47 -25.20
C PRO A 559 13.78 -21.27 -24.64
N LYS A 560 12.46 -21.30 -24.82
CA LYS A 560 11.51 -20.33 -24.28
C LYS A 560 10.33 -21.03 -23.61
N THR A 561 9.73 -20.35 -22.65
CA THR A 561 8.55 -20.83 -21.91
C THR A 561 7.59 -19.68 -21.63
N SER A 562 6.31 -20.01 -21.48
CA SER A 562 5.23 -19.06 -21.19
C SER A 562 4.27 -19.67 -20.17
N SER A 563 4.71 -19.78 -18.91
CA SER A 563 3.86 -20.25 -17.81
C SER A 563 3.11 -19.09 -17.15
N SER A 564 1.93 -19.38 -16.62
CA SER A 564 1.26 -18.48 -15.67
C SER A 564 2.06 -18.40 -14.37
N PRO A 565 2.20 -17.21 -13.75
CA PRO A 565 2.86 -17.08 -12.44
C PRO A 565 2.01 -17.60 -11.28
N VAL A 566 0.75 -18.00 -11.53
CA VAL A 566 -0.11 -18.65 -10.55
C VAL A 566 -0.91 -19.72 -11.26
N VAL A 567 -0.85 -20.96 -10.75
CA VAL A 567 -1.66 -22.09 -11.21
C VAL A 567 -2.52 -22.58 -10.04
N GLN A 568 -3.84 -22.51 -10.21
CA GLN A 568 -4.79 -22.95 -9.18
C GLN A 568 -5.01 -24.46 -9.25
N VAL A 569 -4.95 -25.13 -8.10
CA VAL A 569 -5.19 -26.56 -7.94
C VAL A 569 -6.17 -26.80 -6.79
N GLN A 570 -6.92 -27.90 -6.83
CA GLN A 570 -7.88 -28.28 -5.78
C GLN A 570 -7.22 -29.19 -4.75
N ILE A 571 -7.59 -29.02 -3.48
CA ILE A 571 -7.09 -29.86 -2.38
C ILE A 571 -7.69 -31.26 -2.49
N GLY A 572 -6.85 -32.29 -2.28
CA GLY A 572 -7.25 -33.69 -2.29
C GLY A 572 -7.39 -34.30 -3.69
N GLN A 573 -6.88 -33.63 -4.73
CA GLN A 573 -6.78 -34.16 -6.09
C GLN A 573 -5.38 -34.00 -6.65
N THR A 574 -4.93 -34.97 -7.44
CA THR A 574 -3.70 -34.85 -8.23
C THR A 574 -3.98 -34.07 -9.51
N HIS A 575 -3.25 -32.98 -9.72
CA HIS A 575 -3.31 -32.16 -10.92
C HIS A 575 -2.04 -32.34 -11.76
N VAL A 576 -2.20 -32.42 -13.08
CA VAL A 576 -1.10 -32.44 -14.03
C VAL A 576 -0.99 -31.06 -14.68
N ILE A 577 0.09 -30.35 -14.37
CA ILE A 577 0.36 -29.00 -14.84
C ILE A 577 1.33 -29.08 -16.03
N PRO A 578 0.88 -28.79 -17.26
CA PRO A 578 1.76 -28.78 -18.43
C PRO A 578 2.67 -27.55 -18.40
N ILE A 579 3.96 -27.75 -18.63
CA ILE A 579 4.94 -26.66 -18.74
C ILE A 579 5.25 -26.46 -20.22
N PRO A 580 4.83 -25.33 -20.82
CA PRO A 580 5.08 -25.05 -22.23
C PRO A 580 6.58 -24.81 -22.45
N MET A 581 7.15 -25.48 -23.44
CA MET A 581 8.55 -25.32 -23.82
C MET A 581 8.62 -25.24 -25.35
N ALA A 582 9.40 -24.31 -25.87
CA ALA A 582 9.65 -24.14 -27.29
C ALA A 582 11.13 -23.86 -27.54
N ASP A 583 11.63 -24.32 -28.68
CA ASP A 583 13.00 -24.11 -29.12
C ASP A 583 13.00 -23.59 -30.56
N SER A 584 13.85 -22.61 -30.86
CA SER A 584 13.92 -22.02 -32.22
C SER A 584 14.87 -22.77 -33.15
N ASP A 585 15.78 -23.56 -32.60
CA ASP A 585 16.90 -24.16 -33.33
C ASP A 585 16.65 -25.64 -33.63
N GLY A 586 15.55 -26.19 -33.08
CA GLY A 586 15.06 -27.55 -33.31
C GLY A 586 15.69 -28.59 -32.39
N ASP A 587 16.29 -28.16 -31.28
CA ASP A 587 16.96 -29.04 -30.33
C ASP A 587 15.97 -29.80 -29.44
N ALA A 588 16.41 -30.94 -28.88
CA ALA A 588 15.58 -31.72 -27.98
C ALA A 588 15.43 -30.99 -26.64
N LEU A 589 14.21 -30.98 -26.09
CA LEU A 589 13.89 -30.28 -24.85
C LEU A 589 13.65 -31.22 -23.68
N ARG A 590 14.03 -30.77 -22.49
CA ARG A 590 13.64 -31.39 -21.23
C ARG A 590 13.52 -30.36 -20.12
N CYS A 591 12.80 -30.70 -19.07
CA CYS A 591 12.81 -29.93 -17.83
C CYS A 591 13.29 -30.75 -16.64
N ARG A 592 13.85 -30.06 -15.65
CA ARG A 592 14.26 -30.63 -14.36
C ARG A 592 14.04 -29.63 -13.23
N TRP A 593 14.12 -30.10 -11.99
CA TRP A 593 14.16 -29.22 -10.83
C TRP A 593 15.48 -28.43 -10.79
N GLY A 594 15.43 -27.20 -10.28
CA GLY A 594 16.64 -26.45 -9.92
C GLY A 594 17.41 -27.16 -8.81
N GLN A 595 18.73 -27.19 -8.90
CA GLN A 595 19.57 -28.03 -8.03
C GLN A 595 20.40 -27.25 -7.01
N ASN A 596 20.54 -25.93 -7.18
CA ASN A 596 21.38 -25.10 -6.32
C ASN A 596 20.78 -23.70 -6.16
N LEU A 597 21.28 -22.95 -5.17
CA LEU A 597 20.77 -21.61 -4.83
C LEU A 597 20.79 -20.62 -6.01
N ILE A 598 21.66 -20.82 -7.00
CA ILE A 598 21.70 -19.98 -8.22
C ILE A 598 20.51 -20.29 -9.14
N GLU A 599 20.06 -21.54 -9.22
CA GLU A 599 18.92 -21.95 -10.05
C GLU A 599 17.55 -21.78 -9.37
N CYS A 600 17.48 -21.94 -8.04
CA CYS A 600 16.19 -22.03 -7.32
C CYS A 600 16.07 -21.13 -6.09
N GLY A 601 17.11 -20.37 -5.71
CA GLY A 601 17.07 -19.52 -4.52
C GLY A 601 16.64 -20.32 -3.27
N GLY A 602 15.61 -19.83 -2.57
CA GLY A 602 15.04 -20.46 -1.38
C GLY A 602 13.97 -21.55 -1.63
N ILE A 603 13.72 -21.97 -2.87
CA ILE A 603 12.63 -22.92 -3.21
C ILE A 603 13.10 -24.15 -4.02
N CYS A 604 14.26 -24.69 -3.67
CA CYS A 604 14.89 -25.82 -4.38
C CYS A 604 14.22 -27.19 -4.19
N ASP A 605 13.35 -27.33 -3.18
CA ASP A 605 12.73 -28.62 -2.86
C ASP A 605 11.66 -29.00 -3.91
N PRO A 606 11.74 -30.21 -4.50
CA PRO A 606 10.72 -30.72 -5.42
C PRO A 606 9.33 -30.75 -4.80
N LYS A 607 8.32 -30.27 -5.52
CA LYS A 607 6.93 -30.20 -5.04
C LYS A 607 6.05 -31.36 -5.49
N GLY A 608 6.52 -32.18 -6.44
CA GLY A 608 5.75 -33.29 -6.99
C GLY A 608 6.57 -34.14 -7.94
N ILE A 609 5.89 -34.92 -8.78
CA ILE A 609 6.54 -35.78 -9.79
C ILE A 609 6.65 -34.99 -11.09
N LEU A 610 7.88 -34.82 -11.56
CA LEU A 610 8.17 -34.09 -12.80
C LEU A 610 8.52 -35.07 -13.92
N GLN A 611 7.73 -35.06 -14.98
CA GLN A 611 8.07 -35.69 -16.25
C GLN A 611 8.92 -34.73 -17.08
N GLN A 612 10.04 -35.22 -17.64
CA GLN A 612 11.01 -34.38 -18.33
C GLN A 612 10.55 -33.94 -19.74
N PHE A 613 9.90 -34.83 -20.50
CA PHE A 613 9.35 -34.54 -21.82
C PHE A 613 8.11 -35.43 -22.14
N PRO A 614 7.00 -34.86 -22.64
CA PRO A 614 6.65 -33.43 -22.50
C PRO A 614 6.73 -33.00 -21.04
N CYS A 615 7.15 -31.76 -20.77
CA CYS A 615 7.34 -31.33 -19.40
C CYS A 615 5.99 -31.18 -18.68
N GLN A 616 5.79 -31.99 -17.64
CA GLN A 616 4.54 -32.05 -16.88
C GLN A 616 4.84 -32.25 -15.41
N LEU A 617 4.28 -31.37 -14.57
CA LEU A 617 4.35 -31.46 -13.12
C LEU A 617 3.06 -32.07 -12.58
N SER A 618 3.15 -33.27 -12.01
CA SER A 618 2.06 -33.88 -11.25
C SER A 618 2.18 -33.46 -9.78
N TYR A 619 1.18 -32.70 -9.30
CA TYR A 619 1.15 -32.13 -7.96
C TYR A 619 -0.18 -32.47 -7.25
N GLU A 620 -0.09 -32.88 -5.98
CA GLU A 620 -1.25 -33.15 -5.13
C GLU A 620 -1.26 -32.17 -3.96
N ALA A 621 -2.25 -31.26 -3.95
CA ALA A 621 -2.38 -30.27 -2.90
C ALA A 621 -3.04 -30.87 -1.65
N THR A 622 -2.35 -30.79 -0.50
CA THR A 622 -2.87 -31.30 0.78
C THR A 622 -3.29 -30.19 1.75
N THR A 623 -2.75 -28.98 1.58
CA THR A 623 -2.95 -27.83 2.48
C THR A 623 -3.25 -26.57 1.67
N LEU A 624 -4.11 -25.70 2.20
CA LEU A 624 -4.40 -24.41 1.58
C LEU A 624 -3.21 -23.45 1.75
N GLY A 625 -2.65 -22.97 0.63
CA GLY A 625 -1.57 -21.99 0.61
C GLY A 625 -0.88 -21.93 -0.76
N TYR A 626 0.19 -21.15 -0.85
CA TYR A 626 1.04 -21.07 -2.04
C TYR A 626 2.26 -21.98 -1.90
N GLU A 627 2.61 -22.68 -2.97
CA GLU A 627 3.91 -23.33 -3.15
C GLU A 627 4.65 -22.61 -4.27
N GLY A 628 5.96 -22.46 -4.13
CA GLY A 628 6.82 -21.99 -5.21
C GLY A 628 7.44 -23.16 -5.93
N VAL A 629 7.47 -23.11 -7.27
CA VAL A 629 8.08 -24.12 -8.12
C VAL A 629 9.26 -23.50 -8.86
N ALA A 630 10.43 -24.13 -8.78
CA ALA A 630 11.63 -23.73 -9.53
C ALA A 630 12.10 -24.85 -10.47
N LEU A 631 11.94 -24.61 -11.77
CA LEU A 631 12.34 -25.51 -12.83
C LEU A 631 13.45 -24.90 -13.68
N VAL A 632 14.23 -25.78 -14.29
CA VAL A 632 15.19 -25.45 -15.34
C VAL A 632 14.75 -26.19 -16.60
N ILE A 633 14.61 -25.45 -17.70
CA ILE A 633 14.32 -25.99 -19.02
C ILE A 633 15.61 -25.98 -19.81
N GLU A 634 15.95 -27.11 -20.43
CA GLU A 634 17.19 -27.34 -21.15
C GLU A 634 16.88 -27.77 -22.57
N ASP A 635 17.64 -27.21 -23.52
CA ASP A 635 17.91 -27.81 -24.80
C ASP A 635 19.19 -28.64 -24.70
N TYR A 636 19.18 -29.83 -25.29
CA TYR A 636 20.28 -30.77 -25.13
C TYR A 636 20.42 -31.70 -26.34
N ASP A 637 21.59 -32.31 -26.47
CA ASP A 637 21.83 -33.39 -27.42
C ASP A 637 21.29 -34.72 -26.86
N PRO A 638 20.29 -35.35 -27.49
CA PRO A 638 19.73 -36.61 -27.00
C PRO A 638 20.69 -37.80 -27.13
N VAL A 639 21.75 -37.68 -27.92
CA VAL A 639 22.74 -38.75 -28.13
C VAL A 639 23.86 -38.67 -27.10
N THR A 640 24.43 -37.48 -26.91
CA THR A 640 25.56 -37.27 -25.98
C THR A 640 25.12 -36.90 -24.57
N ASN A 641 23.84 -36.55 -24.39
CA ASN A 641 23.26 -36.02 -23.15
C ASN A 641 23.87 -34.70 -22.67
N GLU A 642 24.54 -33.97 -23.58
CA GLU A 642 25.16 -32.67 -23.32
C GLU A 642 24.10 -31.55 -23.41
N THR A 643 24.00 -30.72 -22.36
CA THR A 643 23.11 -29.56 -22.32
C THR A 643 23.73 -28.40 -23.10
N TYR A 644 23.03 -27.88 -24.10
CA TYR A 644 23.49 -26.74 -24.89
C TYR A 644 23.20 -25.41 -24.20
N SER A 645 22.01 -25.25 -23.61
CA SER A 645 21.67 -24.12 -22.77
C SER A 645 20.60 -24.49 -21.74
N SER A 646 20.36 -23.56 -20.82
CA SER A 646 19.40 -23.76 -19.75
C SER A 646 18.76 -22.43 -19.37
N ILE A 647 17.44 -22.43 -19.23
CA ILE A 647 16.67 -21.27 -18.79
C ILE A 647 15.96 -21.54 -17.46
N PRO A 648 15.80 -20.52 -16.61
CA PRO A 648 15.05 -20.64 -15.38
C PRO A 648 13.55 -20.42 -15.63
N LEU A 649 12.72 -21.16 -14.91
CA LEU A 649 11.29 -20.94 -14.78
C LEU A 649 10.89 -21.04 -13.30
N GLN A 650 10.30 -19.97 -12.77
CA GLN A 650 9.72 -19.96 -11.43
C GLN A 650 8.28 -19.45 -11.48
N PHE A 651 7.37 -20.07 -10.72
CA PHE A 651 5.95 -19.69 -10.61
C PHE A 651 5.30 -20.26 -9.35
#